data_AF-A0AA42YES5-F1
#
_entry.id   AF-A0AA42YES5-F1
#
_cell.length_a   1.000
_cell.length_b   1.000
_cell.length_c   1.000
_cell.angle_alpha   90.00
_cell.angle_beta   90.00
_cell.angle_gamma   90.00
#
_symmetry.space_group_name_H-M   'P 1'
#
loop_
_entity.id
_entity.type
_entity.pdbx_description
1 polymer ?
#
loop_
_entity_poly.entity_id
_entity_poly.type
_entity_poly.pdbx_seq_one_letter_code
_entity_poly.pdbx_strand_id
1 'polypeptide(L)'
;MIREQDALEYHARGRRGKLEVVASKPCATQRDLALAYTPGVAVPCRKIQASPELAYEYTGKGNLVAVVSNGTAVLGLGDIGALAGKPVMEGKGVLFKRFADIDVFDLEVDSHDPAEIVRTVELVAPTFGGINLEDIKAPECFFVEEELKRRLDIPVFHDDQHGTAIISGAALLNALEIADKEIGEVKVVFSGAGAAGIACAEFYLKLGVRRGNILLCDSAGVVFEGRERGMNPYKERFAAATGARTLADALAGADVFVGLSGPDLVTPDMVRSMAARPIVFAMANPDPEITYDAARAARPDVIMATGRSDYPNQVNNVLGFPFIFRGALDVRATCINEEMKLAAARALAALAKEDVPDSVMKAYGLGRLRFGPEYLIPKPFDHRVLIWEAAAVAQAAMETGVAQIEVEIEDYKLALERRLGKAREVMRGVINRARRQPKRVVFPEGVREKVLRAAQIIVDEGFAHPILLGPEAEIRRAIEQLELHLDPAAVTIVDPATSPAAASYADRLHVLRRRKGMTLSRAREMVVRPTIYGALMVRYGEADALVAGVAQHLPDTLRPALEIIQVRDGVCRAASVFILILKERILFFADPMVNIDPSAEELAEIALLAAEEARRFGFTPRVAMISFSNFGYSRHPFARRVQRATEIVRRRAPGLLVDGEMQAQVAIVPELAQEVFSFSPLEGRANVLVFPDLQSANAAYQLAYRLSGGEAIGPVLTGMRQPVHVLQHGAEVKDIVLGAAIAVVDAQKSEIPKVAELEAVPV
;
A
#
# COMPACT_ATOMS: atom_id res chain seq x y z
N MET A 1 3.06 -15.19 21.59
CA MET A 1 4.48 -15.26 22.02
C MET A 1 5.18 -16.26 21.10
N ILE A 2 6.29 -15.88 20.47
CA ILE A 2 7.08 -16.74 19.56
C ILE A 2 7.99 -17.61 20.42
N ARG A 3 8.04 -18.94 20.19
CA ARG A 3 8.96 -19.82 20.94
C ARG A 3 10.35 -19.78 20.29
N GLU A 4 11.39 -20.02 21.08
CA GLU A 4 12.78 -20.10 20.59
C GLU A 4 12.92 -21.04 19.38
N GLN A 5 12.31 -22.23 19.47
CA GLN A 5 12.31 -23.20 18.39
C GLN A 5 11.66 -22.67 17.10
N ASP A 6 10.62 -21.84 17.20
CA ASP A 6 9.96 -21.26 16.03
C ASP A 6 10.92 -20.28 15.31
N ALA A 7 11.72 -19.52 16.06
CA ALA A 7 12.74 -18.62 15.51
C ALA A 7 13.89 -19.41 14.86
N LEU A 8 14.42 -20.45 15.51
CA LEU A 8 15.47 -21.29 14.94
C LEU A 8 15.02 -22.00 13.65
N GLU A 9 13.79 -22.53 13.65
CA GLU A 9 13.21 -23.18 12.47
C GLU A 9 12.99 -22.20 11.32
N TYR A 10 12.58 -20.96 11.60
CA TYR A 10 12.43 -19.91 10.58
C TYR A 10 13.74 -19.65 9.82
N HIS A 11 14.89 -19.73 10.49
CA HIS A 11 16.20 -19.54 9.88
C HIS A 11 16.78 -20.81 9.21
N ALA A 12 16.41 -22.00 9.69
CA ALA A 12 17.03 -23.26 9.26
C ALA A 12 16.24 -24.02 8.18
N ARG A 13 14.91 -23.84 8.11
CA ARG A 13 14.02 -24.65 7.27
C ARG A 13 14.00 -24.16 5.82
N GLY A 14 14.09 -25.10 4.88
CA GLY A 14 14.08 -24.79 3.44
C GLY A 14 15.43 -24.25 2.98
N ARG A 15 15.46 -23.06 2.39
CA ARG A 15 16.70 -22.35 2.10
C ARG A 15 17.18 -21.68 3.39
N ARG A 16 18.39 -22.02 3.84
CA ARG A 16 18.97 -21.49 5.09
C ARG A 16 19.27 -20.00 4.97
N GLY A 17 19.13 -19.28 6.09
CA GLY A 17 19.21 -17.83 6.11
C GLY A 17 17.94 -17.19 5.55
N LYS A 18 17.93 -15.87 5.42
CA LYS A 18 16.73 -15.12 5.03
C LYS A 18 16.82 -14.45 3.66
N LEU A 19 17.99 -14.51 3.01
CA LEU A 19 18.27 -13.84 1.75
C LEU A 19 18.72 -14.84 0.66
N GLU A 20 18.42 -14.50 -0.59
CA GLU A 20 18.92 -15.20 -1.77
C GLU A 20 19.21 -14.22 -2.90
N VAL A 21 20.18 -14.55 -3.75
CA VAL A 21 20.46 -13.80 -4.98
C VAL A 21 19.71 -14.44 -6.13
N VAL A 22 18.83 -13.67 -6.79
CA VAL A 22 18.02 -14.12 -7.92
C VAL A 22 18.35 -13.28 -9.14
N ALA A 23 18.55 -13.92 -10.29
CA ALA A 23 18.78 -13.21 -11.55
C ALA A 23 17.54 -12.41 -11.96
N SER A 24 17.73 -11.12 -12.26
CA SER A 24 16.65 -10.22 -12.69
C SER A 24 16.35 -10.29 -14.19
N LYS A 25 17.20 -10.97 -14.97
CA LYS A 25 17.08 -11.14 -16.43
C LYS A 25 17.01 -12.63 -16.78
N PRO A 26 16.30 -13.00 -17.87
CA PRO A 26 16.31 -14.37 -18.38
C PRO A 26 17.74 -14.85 -18.66
N CYS A 27 17.99 -16.13 -18.42
CA CYS A 27 19.27 -16.80 -18.73
C CYS A 27 19.00 -18.26 -19.11
N ALA A 28 18.07 -18.48 -20.04
CA ALA A 28 17.61 -19.82 -20.44
C ALA A 28 18.12 -20.25 -21.82
N THR A 29 18.55 -19.30 -22.66
CA THR A 29 19.02 -19.56 -24.02
C THR A 29 20.49 -19.19 -24.21
N GLN A 30 21.11 -19.70 -25.27
CA GLN A 30 22.47 -19.30 -25.67
C GLN A 30 22.56 -17.77 -25.88
N ARG A 31 21.52 -17.16 -26.44
CA ARG A 31 21.45 -15.71 -26.65
C ARG A 31 21.42 -14.98 -25.31
N ASP A 32 20.62 -15.44 -24.36
CA ASP A 32 20.55 -14.82 -23.03
C ASP A 32 21.89 -14.91 -22.32
N LEU A 33 22.56 -16.06 -22.38
CA LEU A 33 23.90 -16.25 -21.81
C LEU A 33 24.93 -15.31 -22.46
N ALA A 34 24.89 -15.16 -23.79
CA ALA A 34 25.77 -14.26 -24.53
C ALA A 34 25.54 -12.78 -24.22
N LEU A 35 24.34 -12.41 -23.75
CA LEU A 35 24.01 -11.05 -23.29
C LEU A 35 24.38 -10.84 -21.82
N ALA A 36 24.05 -11.81 -20.96
CA ALA A 36 24.34 -11.79 -19.53
C ALA A 36 25.84 -11.88 -19.23
N TYR A 37 26.59 -12.55 -20.11
CA TYR A 37 28.02 -12.76 -19.99
C TYR A 37 28.74 -12.50 -21.31
N THR A 38 29.82 -13.22 -21.60
CA THR A 38 30.62 -13.00 -22.80
C THR A 38 29.89 -13.48 -24.07
N PRO A 39 30.02 -12.72 -25.19
CA PRO A 39 30.77 -11.48 -25.33
C PRO A 39 29.98 -10.19 -24.97
N GLY A 40 28.66 -10.26 -24.76
CA GLY A 40 27.77 -9.10 -24.63
C GLY A 40 28.08 -8.19 -23.45
N VAL A 41 28.43 -8.75 -22.30
CA VAL A 41 28.76 -8.01 -21.06
C VAL A 41 29.91 -7.01 -21.24
N ALA A 42 30.80 -7.21 -22.22
CA ALA A 42 31.89 -6.28 -22.50
C ALA A 42 31.38 -4.89 -22.96
N VAL A 43 30.17 -4.82 -23.53
CA VAL A 43 29.58 -3.56 -24.00
C VAL A 43 29.28 -2.60 -22.84
N PRO A 44 28.45 -2.95 -21.83
CA PRO A 44 28.23 -2.08 -20.68
C PRO A 44 29.51 -1.80 -19.90
N CYS A 45 30.45 -2.75 -19.78
CA CYS A 45 31.75 -2.48 -19.12
C CYS A 45 32.53 -1.35 -19.78
N ARG A 46 32.65 -1.34 -21.11
CA ARG A 46 33.33 -0.26 -21.84
C ARG A 46 32.59 1.08 -21.75
N LYS A 47 31.25 1.05 -21.69
CA LYS A 47 30.43 2.25 -21.47
C LYS A 47 30.67 2.85 -20.10
N ILE A 48 30.67 2.04 -19.05
CA ILE A 48 30.95 2.47 -17.67
C ILE A 48 32.41 2.96 -17.54
N GLN A 49 33.36 2.30 -18.19
CA GLN A 49 34.76 2.75 -18.21
C GLN A 49 34.91 4.16 -18.78
N ALA A 50 34.14 4.49 -19.83
CA ALA A 50 34.14 5.82 -20.43
C ALA A 50 33.37 6.86 -19.58
N SER A 51 32.33 6.40 -18.89
CA SER A 51 31.33 7.21 -18.18
C SER A 51 30.87 6.47 -16.90
N PRO A 52 31.54 6.67 -15.75
CA PRO A 52 31.25 5.94 -14.50
C PRO A 52 29.79 6.04 -14.03
N GLU A 53 29.11 7.15 -14.32
CA GLU A 53 27.70 7.40 -14.00
C GLU A 53 26.74 6.38 -14.62
N LEU A 54 27.12 5.75 -15.75
CA LEU A 54 26.35 4.71 -16.40
C LEU A 54 26.29 3.41 -15.58
N ALA A 55 27.07 3.30 -14.49
CA ALA A 55 26.93 2.22 -13.53
C ALA A 55 25.51 2.18 -12.94
N TYR A 56 24.85 3.33 -12.76
CA TYR A 56 23.47 3.39 -12.29
C TYR A 56 22.43 2.98 -13.34
N GLU A 57 22.80 2.93 -14.62
CA GLU A 57 21.91 2.51 -15.73
C GLU A 57 22.09 1.03 -16.06
N TYR A 58 23.34 0.55 -16.11
CA TYR A 58 23.68 -0.80 -16.58
C TYR A 58 23.97 -1.81 -15.47
N THR A 59 23.87 -1.43 -14.21
CA THR A 59 24.09 -2.34 -13.06
C THR A 59 23.01 -2.17 -11.99
N GLY A 60 23.06 -3.02 -10.96
CA GLY A 60 22.18 -2.91 -9.79
C GLY A 60 22.53 -1.77 -8.82
N LYS A 61 23.63 -1.03 -9.03
CA LYS A 61 24.16 -0.02 -8.09
C LYS A 61 23.08 0.94 -7.58
N GLY A 62 22.22 1.45 -8.46
CA GLY A 62 21.18 2.43 -8.09
C GLY A 62 20.06 1.90 -7.17
N ASN A 63 19.98 0.59 -6.95
CA ASN A 63 18.97 -0.02 -6.07
C ASN A 63 19.58 -0.88 -4.95
N LEU A 64 20.91 -0.93 -4.84
CA LEU A 64 21.64 -1.85 -3.97
C LEU A 64 22.24 -1.11 -2.77
N VAL A 65 21.87 -1.53 -1.56
CA VAL A 65 22.39 -0.97 -0.29
C VAL A 65 23.27 -2.00 0.41
N ALA A 66 24.39 -1.56 0.98
CA ALA A 66 25.17 -2.37 1.91
C ALA A 66 24.61 -2.20 3.33
N VAL A 67 24.27 -3.29 4.01
CA VAL A 67 24.06 -3.27 5.46
C VAL A 67 25.36 -3.69 6.12
N VAL A 68 26.08 -2.75 6.74
CA VAL A 68 27.44 -2.97 7.26
C VAL A 68 27.40 -2.98 8.79
N SER A 69 27.98 -4.03 9.38
CA SER A 69 28.15 -4.14 10.83
C SER A 69 29.44 -4.86 11.18
N ASN A 70 29.98 -4.58 12.37
CA ASN A 70 31.02 -5.42 12.98
C ASN A 70 30.50 -6.26 14.16
N GLY A 71 29.20 -6.19 14.45
CA GLY A 71 28.54 -6.97 15.50
C GLY A 71 28.92 -6.56 16.93
N THR A 72 29.39 -5.32 17.13
CA THR A 72 29.84 -4.83 18.45
C THR A 72 28.73 -4.25 19.33
N ALA A 73 27.54 -4.02 18.77
CA ALA A 73 26.39 -3.51 19.51
C ALA A 73 25.07 -4.14 19.03
N VAL A 74 25.03 -5.47 18.88
CA VAL A 74 23.86 -6.17 18.31
C VAL A 74 22.70 -6.14 19.29
N LEU A 75 21.66 -5.36 18.98
CA LEU A 75 20.46 -5.22 19.81
C LEU A 75 20.84 -4.90 21.28
N GLY A 76 20.22 -5.61 22.25
CA GLY A 76 20.60 -5.57 23.67
C GLY A 76 21.68 -6.59 24.06
N LEU A 77 22.29 -7.30 23.10
CA LEU A 77 23.27 -8.37 23.36
C LEU A 77 24.71 -7.85 23.47
N GLY A 78 24.98 -6.65 22.96
CA GLY A 78 26.29 -6.02 22.98
C GLY A 78 27.23 -6.60 21.92
N ASP A 79 28.51 -6.73 22.28
CA ASP A 79 29.55 -7.24 21.38
C ASP A 79 29.52 -8.77 21.34
N ILE A 80 28.89 -9.30 20.29
CA ILE A 80 28.78 -10.75 20.03
C ILE A 80 29.58 -11.17 18.78
N GLY A 81 30.26 -10.21 18.14
CA GLY A 81 31.05 -10.41 16.94
C GLY A 81 30.24 -10.47 15.65
N ALA A 82 30.94 -10.24 14.53
CA ALA A 82 30.33 -10.04 13.22
C ALA A 82 29.46 -11.23 12.77
N LEU A 83 29.93 -12.47 12.94
CA LEU A 83 29.18 -13.68 12.55
C LEU A 83 27.87 -13.86 13.33
N ALA A 84 27.88 -13.57 14.64
CA ALA A 84 26.68 -13.71 15.45
C ALA A 84 25.66 -12.59 15.17
N GLY A 85 26.13 -11.43 14.68
CA GLY A 85 25.28 -10.34 14.19
C GLY A 85 24.61 -10.62 12.84
N LYS A 86 25.16 -11.52 12.01
CA LYS A 86 24.66 -11.82 10.66
C LYS A 86 23.13 -12.06 10.57
N PRO A 87 22.48 -12.84 11.46
CA PRO A 87 21.04 -13.01 11.40
C PRO A 87 20.27 -11.69 11.52
N VAL A 88 20.78 -10.68 12.24
CA VAL A 88 20.15 -9.36 12.33
C VAL A 88 20.31 -8.60 11.00
N MET A 89 21.50 -8.64 10.41
CA MET A 89 21.81 -7.98 9.14
C MET A 89 20.98 -8.53 7.97
N GLU A 90 20.86 -9.86 7.86
CA GLU A 90 19.95 -10.49 6.91
C GLU A 90 18.49 -10.04 7.14
N GLY A 91 18.12 -9.81 8.40
CA GLY A 91 16.81 -9.27 8.78
C GLY A 91 16.57 -7.88 8.22
N LYS A 92 17.54 -6.97 8.33
CA LYS A 92 17.48 -5.64 7.71
C LYS A 92 17.32 -5.75 6.20
N GLY A 93 18.03 -6.68 5.55
CA GLY A 93 17.86 -6.97 4.13
C GLY A 93 16.43 -7.36 3.75
N VAL A 94 15.78 -8.23 4.54
CA VAL A 94 14.37 -8.58 4.34
C VAL A 94 13.46 -7.35 4.42
N LEU A 95 13.70 -6.47 5.40
CA LEU A 95 12.88 -5.27 5.60
C LEU A 95 13.04 -4.26 4.46
N PHE A 96 14.28 -3.97 4.04
CA PHE A 96 14.57 -3.16 2.85
C PHE A 96 13.83 -3.67 1.61
N LYS A 97 13.94 -4.98 1.34
CA LYS A 97 13.31 -5.57 0.15
C LYS A 97 11.79 -5.57 0.25
N ARG A 98 11.23 -5.93 1.41
CA ARG A 98 9.79 -6.09 1.60
C ARG A 98 9.03 -4.77 1.57
N PHE A 99 9.58 -3.73 2.18
CA PHE A 99 8.89 -2.46 2.40
C PHE A 99 9.23 -1.39 1.35
N ALA A 100 10.42 -1.44 0.76
CA ALA A 100 10.91 -0.41 -0.16
C ALA A 100 11.45 -0.92 -1.50
N ASP A 101 11.39 -2.23 -1.76
CA ASP A 101 11.95 -2.86 -2.97
C ASP A 101 13.44 -2.51 -3.19
N ILE A 102 14.20 -2.46 -2.11
CA ILE A 102 15.65 -2.21 -2.12
C ILE A 102 16.38 -3.55 -2.01
N ASP A 103 17.35 -3.76 -2.89
CA ASP A 103 18.21 -4.94 -2.84
C ASP A 103 19.33 -4.68 -1.83
N VAL A 104 19.73 -5.73 -1.09
CA VAL A 104 20.71 -5.61 -0.01
C VAL A 104 21.76 -6.70 -0.10
N PHE A 105 23.01 -6.31 0.14
CA PHE A 105 24.01 -7.22 0.68
C PHE A 105 24.35 -6.81 2.10
N ASP A 106 24.30 -7.77 3.01
CA ASP A 106 24.85 -7.67 4.34
C ASP A 106 26.37 -7.93 4.32
N LEU A 107 27.12 -7.06 5.03
CA LEU A 107 28.58 -7.07 5.12
C LEU A 107 29.01 -7.07 6.59
N GLU A 108 29.30 -8.27 7.11
CA GLU A 108 29.87 -8.49 8.44
C GLU A 108 31.38 -8.28 8.42
N VAL A 109 31.86 -7.15 8.96
CA VAL A 109 33.29 -6.79 9.03
C VAL A 109 33.86 -7.22 10.38
N ASP A 110 34.70 -8.25 10.39
CA ASP A 110 35.33 -8.78 11.61
C ASP A 110 36.56 -7.93 12.02
N SER A 111 36.32 -6.67 12.36
CA SER A 111 37.33 -5.76 12.93
C SER A 111 36.73 -4.81 13.97
N HIS A 112 37.49 -4.61 15.05
CA HIS A 112 37.20 -3.64 16.12
C HIS A 112 37.87 -2.30 15.88
N ASP A 113 38.75 -2.17 14.88
CA ASP A 113 39.37 -0.89 14.52
C ASP A 113 38.42 -0.09 13.59
N PRO A 114 37.88 1.06 14.04
CA PRO A 114 36.97 1.85 13.22
C PRO A 114 37.63 2.35 11.92
N ALA A 115 38.95 2.56 11.87
CA ALA A 115 39.64 2.95 10.64
C ALA A 115 39.66 1.82 9.59
N GLU A 116 39.77 0.56 10.03
CA GLU A 116 39.70 -0.60 9.14
C GLU A 116 38.29 -0.79 8.58
N ILE A 117 37.26 -0.54 9.39
CA ILE A 117 35.86 -0.55 8.96
C ILE A 117 35.64 0.51 7.88
N VAL A 118 36.04 1.76 8.14
CA VAL A 118 35.94 2.87 7.17
C VAL A 118 36.64 2.49 5.86
N ARG A 119 37.89 2.01 5.94
CA ARG A 119 38.68 1.61 4.76
C ARG A 119 38.01 0.47 4.00
N THR A 120 37.46 -0.51 4.69
CA THR A 120 36.79 -1.66 4.05
C THR A 120 35.56 -1.21 3.27
N VAL A 121 34.71 -0.39 3.89
CA VAL A 121 33.52 0.17 3.25
C VAL A 121 33.90 1.05 2.05
N GLU A 122 34.92 1.90 2.20
CA GLU A 122 35.43 2.76 1.13
C GLU A 122 35.86 1.95 -0.10
N LEU A 123 36.55 0.82 0.09
CA LEU A 123 37.02 -0.03 -1.01
C LEU A 123 35.88 -0.73 -1.76
N VAL A 124 34.77 -1.06 -1.09
CA VAL A 124 33.63 -1.77 -1.69
C VAL A 124 32.49 -0.87 -2.14
N ALA A 125 32.51 0.42 -1.76
CA ALA A 125 31.51 1.43 -2.10
C ALA A 125 31.12 1.52 -3.59
N PRO A 126 32.03 1.28 -4.58
CA PRO A 126 31.63 1.27 -5.99
C PRO A 126 30.46 0.33 -6.31
N THR A 127 30.27 -0.76 -5.54
CA THR A 127 29.17 -1.73 -5.70
C THR A 127 27.80 -1.14 -5.34
N PHE A 128 27.74 -0.21 -4.39
CA PHE A 128 26.52 0.17 -3.70
C PHE A 128 26.01 1.55 -4.10
N GLY A 129 24.70 1.75 -4.05
CA GLY A 129 24.05 3.05 -4.16
C GLY A 129 23.85 3.73 -2.80
N GLY A 130 24.07 3.03 -1.69
CA GLY A 130 24.01 3.58 -0.34
C GLY A 130 24.56 2.61 0.71
N ILE A 131 24.94 3.13 1.88
CA ILE A 131 25.52 2.38 2.99
C ILE A 131 24.66 2.59 4.25
N ASN A 132 24.10 1.50 4.76
CA ASN A 132 23.41 1.46 6.05
C ASN A 132 24.36 0.87 7.11
N LEU A 133 24.80 1.68 8.06
CA LEU A 133 25.59 1.23 9.21
C LEU A 133 24.65 0.73 10.31
N GLU A 134 25.00 -0.42 10.90
CA GLU A 134 24.16 -1.11 11.87
C GLU A 134 24.98 -1.74 13.00
N ASP A 135 24.49 -1.70 14.24
CA ASP A 135 25.02 -2.45 15.38
C ASP A 135 26.54 -2.23 15.62
N ILE A 136 27.03 -1.00 15.44
CA ILE A 136 28.41 -0.58 15.76
C ILE A 136 28.38 0.20 17.08
N LYS A 137 29.21 -0.18 18.05
CA LYS A 137 29.21 0.44 19.38
C LYS A 137 29.65 1.92 19.36
N ALA A 138 29.19 2.67 20.36
CA ALA A 138 29.68 4.02 20.64
C ALA A 138 30.94 3.98 21.53
N PRO A 139 31.90 4.92 21.36
CA PRO A 139 31.85 6.08 20.46
C PRO A 139 32.33 5.82 19.01
N GLU A 140 32.80 4.62 18.69
CA GLU A 140 33.42 4.29 17.40
C GLU A 140 32.47 4.50 16.21
N CYS A 141 31.18 4.20 16.37
CA CYS A 141 30.15 4.42 15.34
C CYS A 141 30.08 5.87 14.84
N PHE A 142 30.31 6.87 15.70
CA PHE A 142 30.31 8.28 15.30
C PHE A 142 31.46 8.57 14.34
N PHE A 143 32.68 8.12 14.67
CA PHE A 143 33.84 8.29 13.81
C PHE A 143 33.66 7.56 12.47
N VAL A 144 33.15 6.32 12.49
CA VAL A 144 32.89 5.54 11.27
C VAL A 144 31.91 6.27 10.36
N GLU A 145 30.79 6.76 10.90
CA GLU A 145 29.79 7.46 10.11
C GLU A 145 30.31 8.80 9.56
N GLU A 146 30.96 9.62 10.39
CA GLU A 146 31.50 10.92 10.00
C GLU A 146 32.55 10.78 8.87
N GLU A 147 33.48 9.83 9.02
CA GLU A 147 34.51 9.62 8.00
C GLU A 147 33.94 9.03 6.70
N LEU A 148 32.96 8.14 6.77
CA LEU A 148 32.32 7.60 5.56
C LEU A 148 31.50 8.67 4.83
N LYS A 149 30.74 9.50 5.55
CA LYS A 149 30.03 10.65 4.95
C LYS A 149 30.99 11.64 4.29
N ARG A 150 32.21 11.80 4.83
CA ARG A 150 33.23 12.71 4.27
C ARG A 150 33.90 12.15 3.02
N ARG A 151 34.06 10.82 2.93
CA ARG A 151 34.85 10.16 1.89
C ARG A 151 34.01 9.64 0.72
N LEU A 152 32.73 9.33 0.94
CA LEU A 152 31.85 8.74 -0.06
C LEU A 152 30.95 9.78 -0.73
N ASP A 153 30.60 9.49 -1.98
CA ASP A 153 29.66 10.26 -2.82
C ASP A 153 28.26 9.61 -2.87
N ILE A 154 28.01 8.65 -1.99
CA ILE A 154 26.74 7.92 -1.83
C ILE A 154 26.22 8.08 -0.40
N PRO A 155 24.90 7.97 -0.17
CA PRO A 155 24.30 8.18 1.13
C PRO A 155 24.77 7.14 2.14
N VAL A 156 25.28 7.64 3.27
CA VAL A 156 25.65 6.86 4.46
C VAL A 156 24.70 7.21 5.59
N PHE A 157 24.11 6.20 6.21
CA PHE A 157 23.13 6.36 7.29
C PHE A 157 23.36 5.30 8.36
N HIS A 158 23.49 5.72 9.62
CA HIS A 158 23.48 4.81 10.75
C HIS A 158 22.09 4.68 11.34
N ASP A 159 21.47 3.49 11.23
CA ASP A 159 20.06 3.30 11.60
C ASP A 159 19.82 3.42 13.12
N ASP A 160 20.67 2.81 13.94
CA ASP A 160 20.53 2.89 15.41
C ASP A 160 20.59 4.32 15.94
N GLN A 161 21.31 5.20 15.25
CA GLN A 161 21.40 6.61 15.58
C GLN A 161 20.20 7.38 15.01
N HIS A 162 20.14 7.49 13.69
CA HIS A 162 19.25 8.42 13.01
C HIS A 162 17.86 7.85 12.81
N GLY A 163 17.72 6.54 12.60
CA GLY A 163 16.41 5.87 12.51
C GLY A 163 15.62 6.08 13.79
N THR A 164 16.25 5.76 14.94
CA THR A 164 15.64 5.97 16.26
C THR A 164 15.25 7.43 16.49
N ALA A 165 16.12 8.38 16.11
CA ALA A 165 15.88 9.82 16.25
C ALA A 165 14.69 10.31 15.41
N ILE A 166 14.58 9.85 14.17
CA ILE A 166 13.50 10.25 13.25
C ILE A 166 12.15 9.72 13.73
N ILE A 167 12.05 8.44 14.07
CA ILE A 167 10.76 7.83 14.47
C ILE A 167 10.31 8.36 15.83
N SER A 168 11.23 8.50 16.79
CA SER A 168 10.92 9.13 18.08
C SER A 168 10.55 10.61 17.92
N GLY A 169 11.21 11.34 17.01
CA GLY A 169 10.86 12.71 16.68
C GLY A 169 9.47 12.85 16.05
N ALA A 170 9.09 11.93 15.15
CA ALA A 170 7.73 11.89 14.60
C ALA A 170 6.68 11.65 15.69
N ALA A 171 6.95 10.69 16.59
CA ALA A 171 6.10 10.44 17.74
C ALA A 171 6.03 11.64 18.69
N LEU A 172 7.15 12.34 18.90
CA LEU A 172 7.22 13.54 19.75
C LEU A 172 6.30 14.64 19.23
N LEU A 173 6.38 14.97 17.93
CA LEU A 173 5.56 16.04 17.34
C LEU A 173 4.07 15.80 17.61
N ASN A 174 3.62 14.56 17.38
CA ASN A 174 2.24 14.16 17.60
C ASN A 174 1.88 14.08 19.10
N ALA A 175 2.79 13.59 19.94
CA ALA A 175 2.56 13.51 21.38
C ALA A 175 2.45 14.90 22.03
N LEU A 176 3.25 15.87 21.58
CA LEU A 176 3.20 17.26 22.03
C LEU A 176 1.87 17.92 21.66
N GLU A 177 1.39 17.71 20.44
CA GLU A 177 0.08 18.19 20.00
C GLU A 177 -1.05 17.61 20.84
N ILE A 178 -1.02 16.29 21.08
CA ILE A 178 -2.00 15.65 21.95
C ILE A 178 -1.90 16.21 23.37
N ALA A 179 -0.68 16.37 23.90
CA ALA A 179 -0.41 16.89 25.24
C ALA A 179 -0.74 18.38 25.41
N ASP A 180 -0.95 19.11 24.31
CA ASP A 180 -1.10 20.56 24.26
C ASP A 180 0.15 21.27 24.83
N LYS A 181 1.33 20.92 24.30
CA LYS A 181 2.63 21.45 24.76
C LYS A 181 3.46 22.01 23.60
N GLU A 182 4.07 23.16 23.84
CA GLU A 182 4.98 23.82 22.88
C GLU A 182 6.39 23.21 22.93
N ILE A 183 6.91 22.77 21.77
CA ILE A 183 8.22 22.08 21.67
C ILE A 183 9.39 22.92 22.19
N GLY A 184 9.30 24.25 22.12
CA GLY A 184 10.32 25.16 22.61
C GLY A 184 10.35 25.33 24.14
N GLU A 185 9.32 24.87 24.85
CA GLU A 185 9.15 25.09 26.29
C GLU A 185 9.31 23.81 27.13
N VAL A 186 9.17 22.63 26.51
CA VAL A 186 9.27 21.34 27.20
C VAL A 186 10.65 21.06 27.76
N LYS A 187 10.69 20.45 28.94
CA LYS A 187 11.89 19.87 29.56
C LYS A 187 12.03 18.40 29.18
N VAL A 188 13.16 18.05 28.57
CA VAL A 188 13.39 16.71 28.01
C VAL A 188 14.55 16.04 28.75
N VAL A 189 14.32 14.82 29.23
CA VAL A 189 15.33 14.00 29.89
C VAL A 189 15.60 12.77 29.05
N PHE A 190 16.87 12.58 28.66
CA PHE A 190 17.33 11.39 27.98
C PHE A 190 18.02 10.45 28.97
N SER A 191 17.62 9.18 29.01
CA SER A 191 18.35 8.11 29.70
C SER A 191 19.10 7.28 28.67
N GLY A 192 20.43 7.33 28.71
CA GLY A 192 21.31 6.76 27.71
C GLY A 192 22.07 7.85 26.97
N ALA A 193 23.41 7.84 27.10
CA ALA A 193 24.32 8.75 26.41
C ALA A 193 25.23 8.02 25.41
N GLY A 194 24.67 6.98 24.78
CA GLY A 194 25.28 6.27 23.65
C GLY A 194 24.88 6.87 22.31
N ALA A 195 25.07 6.10 21.23
CA ALA A 195 24.80 6.51 19.85
C ALA A 195 23.38 7.07 19.65
N ALA A 196 22.37 6.26 19.96
CA ALA A 196 20.96 6.64 19.83
C ALA A 196 20.58 7.84 20.71
N GLY A 197 20.99 7.85 21.98
CA GLY A 197 20.64 8.92 22.92
C GLY A 197 21.15 10.30 22.49
N ILE A 198 22.40 10.35 22.03
CA ILE A 198 23.01 11.59 21.53
C ILE A 198 22.34 12.02 20.21
N ALA A 199 22.12 11.09 19.27
CA ALA A 199 21.48 11.39 18.00
C ALA A 199 20.03 11.90 18.17
N CYS A 200 19.24 11.27 19.05
CA CYS A 200 17.89 11.73 19.37
C CYS A 200 17.90 13.13 20.02
N ALA A 201 18.84 13.39 20.93
CA ALA A 201 18.97 14.71 21.56
C ALA A 201 19.34 15.80 20.54
N GLU A 202 20.27 15.53 19.64
CA GLU A 202 20.61 16.45 18.54
C GLU A 202 19.43 16.68 17.60
N PHE A 203 18.72 15.62 17.23
CA PHE A 203 17.55 15.74 16.36
C PHE A 203 16.41 16.51 17.01
N TYR A 204 16.18 16.34 18.31
CA TYR A 204 15.17 17.10 19.06
C TYR A 204 15.51 18.61 19.10
N LEU A 205 16.79 18.97 19.16
CA LEU A 205 17.22 20.37 18.99
C LEU A 205 16.82 20.91 17.60
N LYS A 206 17.01 20.12 16.55
CA LYS A 206 16.63 20.48 15.18
C LYS A 206 15.11 20.60 15.00
N LEU A 207 14.33 19.79 15.72
CA LEU A 207 12.87 19.89 15.73
C LEU A 207 12.37 21.16 16.44
N GLY A 208 13.13 21.68 17.41
CA GLY A 208 12.83 22.96 18.09
C GLY A 208 12.98 22.94 19.61
N VAL A 209 13.39 21.82 20.21
CA VAL A 209 13.67 21.77 21.66
C VAL A 209 14.84 22.68 21.98
N ARG A 210 14.72 23.49 23.05
CA ARG A 210 15.82 24.36 23.47
C ARG A 210 16.91 23.56 24.17
N ARG A 211 18.18 23.83 23.83
CA ARG A 211 19.34 23.15 24.46
C ARG A 211 19.37 23.25 25.98
N GLY A 212 18.96 24.39 26.55
CA GLY A 212 18.89 24.59 28.00
C GLY A 212 17.84 23.73 28.71
N ASN A 213 16.91 23.12 27.97
CA ASN A 213 15.85 22.28 28.50
C ASN A 213 16.16 20.77 28.39
N ILE A 214 17.32 20.40 27.84
CA ILE A 214 17.73 19.01 27.68
C ILE A 214 18.67 18.61 28.82
N LEU A 215 18.33 17.53 29.51
CA LEU A 215 19.23 16.81 30.41
C LEU A 215 19.53 15.43 29.85
N LEU A 216 20.81 15.07 29.80
CA LEU A 216 21.28 13.76 29.38
C LEU A 216 21.78 12.99 30.61
N CYS A 217 21.37 11.73 30.75
CA CYS A 217 21.79 10.83 31.81
C CYS A 217 22.50 9.62 31.23
N ASP A 218 23.55 9.15 31.88
CA ASP A 218 24.22 7.88 31.56
C ASP A 218 24.37 7.01 32.81
N SER A 219 25.15 5.93 32.72
CA SER A 219 25.37 4.98 33.82
C SER A 219 26.01 5.59 35.07
N ALA A 220 26.58 6.79 35.00
CA ALA A 220 27.12 7.52 36.15
C ALA A 220 26.26 8.73 36.57
N GLY A 221 25.04 8.85 36.04
CA GLY A 221 24.07 9.88 36.39
C GLY A 221 23.98 10.99 35.34
N VAL A 222 23.54 12.18 35.78
CA VAL A 222 23.37 13.34 34.89
C VAL A 222 24.72 13.75 34.27
N VAL A 223 24.71 14.14 33.00
CA VAL A 223 25.84 14.77 32.30
C VAL A 223 25.80 16.27 32.61
N PHE A 224 26.62 16.71 33.55
CA PHE A 224 26.65 18.09 34.06
C PHE A 224 28.03 18.75 33.86
N GLU A 225 28.06 20.07 33.88
CA GLU A 225 29.31 20.84 33.75
C GLU A 225 30.30 20.54 34.89
N GLY A 226 31.55 20.22 34.54
CA GLY A 226 32.59 19.84 35.51
C GLY A 226 32.57 18.37 35.95
N ARG A 227 31.73 17.53 35.36
CA ARG A 227 31.79 16.08 35.54
C ARG A 227 33.02 15.52 34.82
N GLU A 228 33.87 14.75 35.52
CA GLU A 228 35.06 14.12 34.90
C GLU A 228 34.79 12.67 34.44
N ARG A 229 33.99 11.92 35.22
CA ARG A 229 33.82 10.47 35.01
C ARG A 229 32.99 10.15 33.78
N GLY A 230 33.56 9.41 32.83
CA GLY A 230 32.85 8.82 31.69
C GLY A 230 32.44 9.83 30.61
N MET A 231 33.06 11.00 30.60
CA MET A 231 32.86 12.04 29.58
C MET A 231 33.61 11.69 28.29
N ASN A 232 33.09 12.22 27.19
CA ASN A 232 33.72 12.22 25.87
C ASN A 232 33.28 13.49 25.12
N PRO A 233 33.91 13.84 23.99
CA PRO A 233 33.62 15.08 23.27
C PRO A 233 32.13 15.24 22.87
N TYR A 234 31.43 14.15 22.60
CA TYR A 234 30.00 14.18 22.25
C TYR A 234 29.11 14.47 23.46
N LYS A 235 29.44 13.89 24.63
CA LYS A 235 28.72 14.15 25.89
C LYS A 235 28.95 15.57 26.43
N GLU A 236 30.16 16.11 26.23
CA GLU A 236 30.50 17.47 26.67
C GLU A 236 29.56 18.52 26.07
N ARG A 237 29.12 18.33 24.82
CA ARG A 237 28.13 19.21 24.16
C ARG A 237 26.77 19.21 24.86
N PHE A 238 26.46 18.17 25.62
CA PHE A 238 25.23 17.99 26.39
C PHE A 238 25.38 18.21 27.90
N ALA A 239 26.59 18.57 28.38
CA ALA A 239 26.79 18.96 29.77
C ALA A 239 25.89 20.14 30.16
N ALA A 240 25.11 19.98 31.22
CA ALA A 240 24.16 20.99 31.68
C ALA A 240 24.63 21.66 32.99
N ALA A 241 24.43 22.98 33.08
CA ALA A 241 24.55 23.71 34.34
C ALA A 241 23.33 23.41 35.23
N THR A 242 23.41 22.33 36.02
CA THR A 242 22.30 21.85 36.87
C THR A 242 22.78 21.27 38.21
N GLY A 243 21.90 21.30 39.21
CA GLY A 243 22.08 20.63 40.50
C GLY A 243 21.68 19.15 40.51
N ALA A 244 20.96 18.68 39.49
CA ALA A 244 20.51 17.28 39.39
C ALA A 244 21.71 16.33 39.25
N ARG A 245 21.66 15.15 39.91
CA ARG A 245 22.76 14.17 39.85
C ARG A 245 22.28 12.78 39.44
N THR A 246 21.05 12.42 39.80
CA THR A 246 20.45 11.13 39.46
C THR A 246 19.38 11.26 38.37
N LEU A 247 18.98 10.13 37.78
CA LEU A 247 17.86 10.09 36.83
C LEU A 247 16.55 10.56 37.49
N ALA A 248 16.35 10.22 38.77
CA ALA A 248 15.18 10.67 39.54
C ALA A 248 15.15 12.20 39.67
N ASP A 249 16.29 12.83 39.97
CA ASP A 249 16.40 14.29 40.07
C ASP A 249 16.08 14.97 38.74
N ALA A 250 16.55 14.38 37.63
CA ALA A 250 16.32 14.92 36.30
C ALA A 250 14.85 14.81 35.87
N LEU A 251 14.17 13.71 36.22
CA LEU A 251 12.77 13.45 35.86
C LEU A 251 11.77 14.30 36.64
N ALA A 252 12.14 14.81 37.80
CA ALA A 252 11.27 15.67 38.62
C ALA A 252 10.82 16.91 37.82
N GLY A 253 9.52 17.01 37.52
CA GLY A 253 8.93 18.08 36.73
C GLY A 253 9.32 18.10 35.25
N ALA A 254 9.88 17.01 34.71
CA ALA A 254 10.17 16.88 33.28
C ALA A 254 8.88 16.66 32.47
N ASP A 255 8.82 17.19 31.26
CA ASP A 255 7.68 17.02 30.35
C ASP A 255 7.80 15.75 29.50
N VAL A 256 9.04 15.43 29.10
CA VAL A 256 9.35 14.36 28.17
C VAL A 256 10.49 13.52 28.75
N PHE A 257 10.31 12.21 28.76
CA PHE A 257 11.36 11.23 29.01
C PHE A 257 11.63 10.44 27.73
N VAL A 258 12.90 10.27 27.39
CA VAL A 258 13.37 9.45 26.26
C VAL A 258 14.39 8.44 26.77
N GLY A 259 13.96 7.19 26.91
CA GLY A 259 14.77 6.05 27.33
C GLY A 259 15.38 5.33 26.15
N LEU A 260 16.72 5.28 26.11
CA LEU A 260 17.57 4.62 25.12
C LEU A 260 18.73 3.93 25.86
N SER A 261 18.37 3.20 26.92
CA SER A 261 19.29 2.68 27.93
C SER A 261 19.05 1.20 28.21
N GLY A 262 18.73 0.83 29.46
CA GLY A 262 18.54 -0.54 29.90
C GLY A 262 17.18 -0.75 30.57
N PRO A 263 16.81 -2.01 30.81
CA PRO A 263 15.51 -2.35 31.39
C PRO A 263 15.37 -1.88 32.85
N ASP A 264 14.14 -1.60 33.26
CA ASP A 264 13.72 -1.34 34.65
C ASP A 264 14.46 -0.18 35.37
N LEU A 265 15.00 0.77 34.62
CA LEU A 265 15.70 1.94 35.17
C LEU A 265 14.76 3.05 35.68
N VAL A 266 13.50 3.07 35.23
CA VAL A 266 12.51 4.07 35.62
C VAL A 266 11.45 3.46 36.51
N THR A 267 11.27 4.03 37.71
CA THR A 267 10.27 3.55 38.67
C THR A 267 8.93 4.29 38.53
N PRO A 268 7.80 3.70 38.99
CA PRO A 268 6.52 4.38 39.09
C PRO A 268 6.57 5.74 39.82
N ASP A 269 7.42 5.87 40.84
CA ASP A 269 7.57 7.14 41.58
C ASP A 269 8.27 8.23 40.75
N MET A 270 9.26 7.85 39.93
CA MET A 270 9.86 8.79 38.99
C MET A 270 8.84 9.28 37.96
N VAL A 271 8.03 8.36 37.40
CA VAL A 271 6.93 8.77 36.51
C VAL A 271 5.95 9.67 37.24
N ARG A 272 5.58 9.38 38.49
CA ARG A 272 4.72 10.27 39.32
C ARG A 272 5.32 11.64 39.62
N SER A 273 6.63 11.83 39.51
CA SER A 273 7.29 13.12 39.74
C SER A 273 7.33 14.07 38.52
N MET A 274 7.06 13.57 37.31
CA MET A 274 7.08 14.36 36.06
C MET A 274 5.98 15.44 35.99
N ALA A 275 6.01 16.33 34.99
CA ALA A 275 4.96 17.34 34.75
C ALA A 275 3.64 16.74 34.25
N ALA A 276 2.50 17.44 34.38
CA ALA A 276 1.19 16.94 33.91
C ALA A 276 1.23 16.51 32.44
N ARG A 277 0.45 15.46 32.09
CA ARG A 277 0.42 14.82 30.77
C ARG A 277 1.83 14.54 30.23
N PRO A 278 2.68 13.80 30.96
CA PRO A 278 4.05 13.58 30.53
C PRO A 278 4.09 12.65 29.33
N ILE A 279 5.11 12.85 28.51
CA ILE A 279 5.42 12.01 27.37
C ILE A 279 6.57 11.09 27.78
N VAL A 280 6.36 9.77 27.70
CA VAL A 280 7.34 8.75 28.13
C VAL A 280 7.64 7.84 26.95
N PHE A 281 8.83 7.93 26.38
CA PHE A 281 9.31 7.03 25.34
C PHE A 281 10.31 6.05 25.97
N ALA A 282 9.88 4.84 26.32
CA ALA A 282 10.73 3.81 26.91
C ALA A 282 11.12 2.78 25.85
N MET A 283 12.24 3.02 25.16
CA MET A 283 12.59 2.35 23.90
C MET A 283 13.72 1.32 24.03
N ALA A 284 14.19 1.02 25.24
CA ALA A 284 15.08 -0.13 25.45
C ALA A 284 14.42 -1.44 24.96
N ASN A 285 15.21 -2.30 24.34
CA ASN A 285 14.79 -3.60 23.81
C ASN A 285 15.65 -4.73 24.40
N PRO A 286 15.10 -5.92 24.64
CA PRO A 286 13.68 -6.29 24.49
C PRO A 286 12.76 -5.77 25.60
N ASP A 287 13.34 -5.39 26.74
CA ASP A 287 12.63 -4.94 27.93
C ASP A 287 12.82 -3.42 28.13
N PRO A 288 11.73 -2.63 28.24
CA PRO A 288 11.81 -1.17 28.30
C PRO A 288 12.27 -0.67 29.67
N GLU A 289 12.65 0.61 29.75
CA GLU A 289 13.01 1.27 31.02
C GLU A 289 11.89 1.23 32.07
N ILE A 290 10.63 1.21 31.61
CA ILE A 290 9.43 0.96 32.39
C ILE A 290 8.37 0.36 31.45
N THR A 291 7.56 -0.58 31.94
CA THR A 291 6.48 -1.17 31.13
C THR A 291 5.30 -0.23 30.94
N TYR A 292 4.54 -0.42 29.86
CA TYR A 292 3.35 0.38 29.56
C TYR A 292 2.35 0.37 30.71
N ASP A 293 2.07 -0.82 31.24
CA ASP A 293 1.12 -1.01 32.33
C ASP A 293 1.58 -0.34 33.63
N ALA A 294 2.87 -0.43 33.97
CA ALA A 294 3.42 0.20 35.16
C ALA A 294 3.38 1.73 35.07
N ALA A 295 3.71 2.31 33.91
CA ALA A 295 3.65 3.74 33.71
C ALA A 295 2.21 4.28 33.75
N ARG A 296 1.26 3.59 33.09
CA ARG A 296 -0.18 3.96 33.10
C ARG A 296 -0.80 3.83 34.49
N ALA A 297 -0.41 2.80 35.24
CA ALA A 297 -0.84 2.63 36.63
C ALA A 297 -0.24 3.72 37.54
N ALA A 298 1.02 4.13 37.31
CA ALA A 298 1.66 5.20 38.04
C ALA A 298 1.02 6.56 37.76
N ARG A 299 0.63 6.79 36.50
CA ARG A 299 0.13 8.07 36.01
C ARG A 299 -0.88 7.88 34.85
N PRO A 300 -2.20 8.02 35.10
CA PRO A 300 -3.24 7.76 34.10
C PRO A 300 -3.21 8.65 32.85
N ASP A 301 -2.64 9.85 32.93
CA ASP A 301 -2.55 10.81 31.81
C ASP A 301 -1.22 10.73 31.04
N VAL A 302 -0.37 9.72 31.32
CA VAL A 302 0.86 9.49 30.55
C VAL A 302 0.56 9.15 29.08
N ILE A 303 1.27 9.81 28.18
CA ILE A 303 1.32 9.48 26.75
C ILE A 303 2.61 8.69 26.55
N MET A 304 2.50 7.43 26.11
CA MET A 304 3.63 6.52 26.14
C MET A 304 3.88 5.86 24.80
N ALA A 305 5.16 5.69 24.46
CA ALA A 305 5.63 4.93 23.32
C ALA A 305 6.76 3.98 23.76
N THR A 306 6.91 2.86 23.07
CA THR A 306 7.96 1.86 23.39
C THR A 306 8.54 1.26 22.12
N GLY A 307 9.63 0.49 22.22
CA GLY A 307 10.15 -0.31 21.10
C GLY A 307 9.33 -1.56 20.78
N ARG A 308 8.38 -1.92 21.65
CA ARG A 308 7.68 -3.21 21.62
C ARG A 308 6.44 -3.19 20.74
N SER A 309 6.24 -4.26 19.97
CA SER A 309 5.11 -4.40 19.05
C SER A 309 3.77 -4.73 19.72
N ASP A 310 3.81 -5.30 20.92
CA ASP A 310 2.63 -5.66 21.72
C ASP A 310 2.04 -4.50 22.52
N TYR A 311 2.72 -3.34 22.54
CA TYR A 311 2.21 -2.11 23.15
C TYR A 311 1.72 -1.07 22.12
N PRO A 312 0.88 -0.11 22.54
CA PRO A 312 0.58 1.06 21.72
C PRO A 312 1.85 1.85 21.36
N ASN A 313 1.80 2.61 20.26
CA ASN A 313 2.87 3.52 19.84
C ASN A 313 4.26 2.86 19.76
N GLN A 314 4.42 1.89 18.86
CA GLN A 314 5.70 1.23 18.66
C GLN A 314 6.67 2.12 17.88
N VAL A 315 7.66 2.71 18.55
CA VAL A 315 8.78 3.41 17.90
C VAL A 315 9.75 2.35 17.39
N ASN A 316 9.74 2.12 16.08
CA ASN A 316 10.57 1.09 15.45
C ASN A 316 11.20 1.62 14.17
N ASN A 317 12.51 1.45 14.06
CA ASN A 317 13.34 1.96 12.96
C ASN A 317 12.90 1.44 11.58
N VAL A 318 12.16 0.33 11.52
CA VAL A 318 11.54 -0.16 10.27
C VAL A 318 10.66 0.90 9.58
N LEU A 319 10.12 1.86 10.34
CA LEU A 319 9.35 2.98 9.82
C LEU A 319 10.23 4.07 9.17
N GLY A 320 11.56 3.93 9.16
CA GLY A 320 12.48 4.96 8.67
C GLY A 320 13.39 4.46 7.56
N PHE A 321 14.40 3.64 7.93
CA PHE A 321 15.50 3.31 7.01
C PHE A 321 15.05 2.81 5.63
N PRO A 322 14.04 1.93 5.44
CA PRO A 322 13.71 1.45 4.10
C PRO A 322 13.27 2.60 3.19
N PHE A 323 12.48 3.53 3.73
CA PHE A 323 11.81 4.57 2.97
C PHE A 323 12.69 5.80 2.78
N ILE A 324 13.52 6.14 3.77
CA ILE A 324 14.56 7.17 3.65
C ILE A 324 15.53 6.80 2.53
N PHE A 325 16.04 5.56 2.52
CA PHE A 325 16.88 5.10 1.42
C PHE A 325 16.15 5.06 0.09
N ARG A 326 14.87 4.69 0.05
CA ARG A 326 14.10 4.71 -1.20
C ARG A 326 14.09 6.11 -1.82
N GLY A 327 13.75 7.11 -1.02
CA GLY A 327 13.76 8.52 -1.41
C GLY A 327 15.13 8.97 -1.89
N ALA A 328 16.18 8.69 -1.10
CA ALA A 328 17.55 9.06 -1.43
C ALA A 328 18.06 8.39 -2.71
N LEU A 329 17.82 7.08 -2.90
CA LEU A 329 18.26 6.32 -4.07
C LEU A 329 17.55 6.76 -5.35
N ASP A 330 16.23 6.99 -5.29
CA ASP A 330 15.44 7.38 -6.47
C ASP A 330 15.76 8.78 -7.00
N VAL A 331 16.39 9.64 -6.20
CA VAL A 331 16.94 10.93 -6.66
C VAL A 331 18.48 10.96 -6.72
N ARG A 332 19.11 9.80 -6.51
CA ARG A 332 20.57 9.63 -6.42
C ARG A 332 21.22 10.69 -5.53
N ALA A 333 20.65 10.89 -4.34
CA ALA A 333 21.16 11.84 -3.37
C ALA A 333 22.62 11.50 -3.03
N THR A 334 23.51 12.47 -2.95
CA THR A 334 24.92 12.23 -2.57
C THR A 334 25.10 11.99 -1.08
N CYS A 335 24.12 12.37 -0.27
CA CYS A 335 24.09 12.14 1.18
C CYS A 335 22.65 12.12 1.71
N ILE A 336 22.48 11.73 2.98
CA ILE A 336 21.24 11.95 3.75
C ILE A 336 21.54 13.06 4.77
N ASN A 337 21.08 14.28 4.48
CA ASN A 337 21.28 15.47 5.31
C ASN A 337 20.18 15.64 6.38
N GLU A 338 20.29 16.68 7.20
CA GLU A 338 19.36 16.92 8.32
C GLU A 338 17.95 17.29 7.85
N GLU A 339 17.83 18.04 6.76
CA GLU A 339 16.56 18.45 6.17
C GLU A 339 15.77 17.24 5.68
N MET A 340 16.43 16.25 5.08
CA MET A 340 15.82 14.97 4.70
C MET A 340 15.30 14.20 5.92
N LYS A 341 16.06 14.16 7.03
CA LYS A 341 15.62 13.50 8.28
C LYS A 341 14.41 14.20 8.90
N LEU A 342 14.41 15.54 8.90
CA LEU A 342 13.27 16.34 9.35
C LEU A 342 12.02 16.11 8.49
N ALA A 343 12.19 16.04 7.17
CA ALA A 343 11.11 15.75 6.23
C ALA A 343 10.51 14.36 6.48
N ALA A 344 11.35 13.35 6.71
CA ALA A 344 10.92 12.00 7.07
C ALA A 344 10.06 11.99 8.36
N ALA A 345 10.55 12.60 9.44
CA ALA A 345 9.83 12.65 10.71
C ALA A 345 8.47 13.36 10.58
N ARG A 346 8.43 14.49 9.86
CA ARG A 346 7.19 15.24 9.62
C ARG A 346 6.21 14.47 8.75
N ALA A 347 6.67 13.75 7.74
CA ALA A 347 5.83 12.92 6.88
C ALA A 347 5.17 11.79 7.67
N LEU A 348 5.92 11.11 8.54
CA LEU A 348 5.38 10.08 9.43
C LEU A 348 4.36 10.64 10.42
N ALA A 349 4.68 11.79 11.03
CA ALA A 349 3.78 12.46 11.97
C ALA A 349 2.46 12.85 11.29
N ALA A 350 2.52 13.40 10.07
CA ALA A 350 1.34 13.75 9.29
C ALA A 350 0.51 12.52 8.89
N LEU A 351 1.15 11.45 8.42
CA LEU A 351 0.45 10.22 8.01
C LEU A 351 -0.32 9.55 9.16
N ALA A 352 0.18 9.63 10.40
CA ALA A 352 -0.54 9.11 11.57
C ALA A 352 -1.86 9.82 11.88
N LYS A 353 -2.08 11.01 11.30
CA LYS A 353 -3.32 11.78 11.44
C LYS A 353 -4.36 11.42 10.38
N GLU A 354 -3.94 10.74 9.32
CA GLU A 354 -4.83 10.26 8.26
C GLU A 354 -5.60 9.00 8.70
N ASP A 355 -6.76 8.79 8.09
CA ASP A 355 -7.57 7.60 8.32
C ASP A 355 -6.78 6.31 8.03
N VAL A 356 -6.87 5.34 8.94
CA VAL A 356 -6.10 4.09 8.83
C VAL A 356 -6.85 3.07 7.97
N PRO A 357 -6.23 2.53 6.90
CA PRO A 357 -6.87 1.55 6.04
C PRO A 357 -7.24 0.25 6.76
N ASP A 358 -8.38 -0.35 6.38
CA ASP A 358 -8.84 -1.66 6.88
C ASP A 358 -7.78 -2.77 6.74
N SER A 359 -6.96 -2.69 5.68
CA SER A 359 -5.87 -3.63 5.45
C SER A 359 -4.82 -3.62 6.57
N VAL A 360 -4.53 -2.45 7.13
CA VAL A 360 -3.61 -2.29 8.27
C VAL A 360 -4.27 -2.81 9.52
N MET A 361 -5.52 -2.43 9.79
CA MET A 361 -6.28 -2.92 10.95
C MET A 361 -6.35 -4.45 10.97
N LYS A 362 -6.64 -5.08 9.83
CA LYS A 362 -6.66 -6.53 9.68
C LYS A 362 -5.30 -7.19 9.90
N ALA A 363 -4.21 -6.58 9.44
CA ALA A 363 -2.85 -7.12 9.63
C ALA A 363 -2.45 -7.23 11.10
N TYR A 364 -2.99 -6.35 11.95
CA TYR A 364 -2.73 -6.33 13.40
C TYR A 364 -3.89 -6.90 14.23
N GLY A 365 -4.98 -7.37 13.62
CA GLY A 365 -6.15 -7.89 14.33
C GLY A 365 -6.89 -6.83 15.16
N LEU A 366 -6.84 -5.58 14.74
CA LEU A 366 -7.43 -4.44 15.45
C LEU A 366 -8.79 -4.07 14.84
N GLY A 367 -9.75 -3.64 15.67
CA GLY A 367 -11.07 -3.21 15.20
C GLY A 367 -11.15 -1.73 14.80
N ARG A 368 -10.32 -0.88 15.45
CA ARG A 368 -10.24 0.56 15.17
C ARG A 368 -8.89 1.08 15.63
N LEU A 369 -8.32 2.01 14.87
CA LEU A 369 -7.08 2.70 15.20
C LEU A 369 -7.19 4.13 14.66
N ARG A 370 -7.00 5.13 15.53
CA ARG A 370 -7.20 6.55 15.21
C ARG A 370 -6.15 7.37 15.92
N PHE A 371 -5.80 8.52 15.35
CA PHE A 371 -4.87 9.47 15.96
C PHE A 371 -5.27 9.79 17.41
N GLY A 372 -4.31 9.71 18.33
CA GLY A 372 -4.54 9.94 19.76
C GLY A 372 -3.46 9.33 20.67
N PRO A 373 -3.67 9.31 22.00
CA PRO A 373 -2.65 8.87 22.96
C PRO A 373 -2.12 7.45 22.74
N GLU A 374 -2.87 6.59 22.04
CA GLU A 374 -2.51 5.20 21.74
C GLU A 374 -2.13 4.96 20.27
N TYR A 375 -2.11 6.03 19.45
CA TYR A 375 -1.63 6.00 18.07
C TYR A 375 -1.01 7.35 17.66
N LEU A 376 0.31 7.44 17.86
CA LEU A 376 1.14 8.59 17.58
C LEU A 376 1.89 8.48 16.24
N ILE A 377 2.12 7.27 15.76
CA ILE A 377 2.94 6.97 14.59
C ILE A 377 2.36 5.81 13.78
N PRO A 378 2.54 5.80 12.45
CA PRO A 378 2.02 4.76 11.58
C PRO A 378 2.50 3.35 11.99
N LYS A 379 1.78 2.32 11.55
CA LYS A 379 2.22 0.93 11.75
C LYS A 379 3.10 0.48 10.57
N PRO A 380 4.13 -0.36 10.78
CA PRO A 380 5.03 -0.81 9.71
C PRO A 380 4.36 -1.40 8.45
N PHE A 381 3.25 -2.11 8.61
CA PHE A 381 2.50 -2.66 7.46
C PHE A 381 1.56 -1.66 6.78
N ASP A 382 1.57 -0.39 7.17
CA ASP A 382 0.93 0.67 6.41
C ASP A 382 1.77 1.00 5.16
N HIS A 383 1.33 0.46 4.03
CA HIS A 383 1.99 0.66 2.73
C HIS A 383 2.09 2.13 2.30
N ARG A 384 1.32 3.04 2.91
CA ARG A 384 1.38 4.48 2.60
C ARG A 384 2.68 5.10 3.10
N VAL A 385 3.35 4.51 4.09
CA VAL A 385 4.64 5.01 4.61
C VAL A 385 5.66 5.14 3.47
N LEU A 386 5.74 4.15 2.57
CA LEU A 386 6.60 4.21 1.37
C LEU A 386 6.35 5.47 0.55
N ILE A 387 5.09 5.82 0.32
CA ILE A 387 4.70 6.91 -0.56
C ILE A 387 4.98 8.25 0.13
N TRP A 388 4.62 8.37 1.41
CA TRP A 388 4.72 9.62 2.16
C TRP A 388 6.17 9.97 2.48
N GLU A 389 6.89 9.04 3.09
CA GLU A 389 8.23 9.30 3.60
C GLU A 389 9.26 9.38 2.47
N ALA A 390 9.24 8.44 1.52
CA ALA A 390 10.21 8.47 0.41
C ALA A 390 10.01 9.70 -0.49
N ALA A 391 8.76 10.16 -0.69
CA ALA A 391 8.48 11.39 -1.43
C ALA A 391 8.98 12.63 -0.69
N ALA A 392 8.75 12.73 0.62
CA ALA A 392 9.23 13.85 1.43
C ALA A 392 10.77 13.91 1.47
N VAL A 393 11.43 12.76 1.58
CA VAL A 393 12.89 12.65 1.56
C VAL A 393 13.46 13.02 0.19
N ALA A 394 12.87 12.53 -0.90
CA ALA A 394 13.26 12.88 -2.27
C ALA A 394 13.11 14.39 -2.52
N GLN A 395 11.99 14.97 -2.07
CA GLN A 395 11.74 16.41 -2.18
C GLN A 395 12.80 17.22 -1.43
N ALA A 396 13.07 16.88 -0.16
CA ALA A 396 14.08 17.57 0.64
C ALA A 396 15.50 17.45 0.04
N ALA A 397 15.83 16.30 -0.56
CA ALA A 397 17.10 16.10 -1.24
C ALA A 397 17.26 17.03 -2.47
N MET A 398 16.18 17.24 -3.24
CA MET A 398 16.17 18.19 -4.36
C MET A 398 16.25 19.64 -3.86
N GLU A 399 15.46 20.01 -2.85
CA GLU A 399 15.44 21.37 -2.30
C GLU A 399 16.78 21.80 -1.69
N THR A 400 17.53 20.86 -1.13
CA THR A 400 18.87 21.10 -0.56
C THR A 400 20.01 20.93 -1.57
N GLY A 401 19.72 20.54 -2.82
CA GLY A 401 20.69 20.40 -3.89
C GLY A 401 21.64 19.20 -3.77
N VAL A 402 21.28 18.20 -2.95
CA VAL A 402 22.06 16.96 -2.82
C VAL A 402 21.59 15.87 -3.78
N ALA A 403 20.41 16.03 -4.40
CA ALA A 403 19.91 15.15 -5.46
C ALA A 403 20.70 15.32 -6.77
N GLN A 404 21.03 14.20 -7.43
CA GLN A 404 21.69 14.22 -8.75
C GLN A 404 20.70 14.09 -9.91
N ILE A 405 19.45 13.68 -9.63
CA ILE A 405 18.36 13.64 -10.60
C ILE A 405 17.10 14.26 -9.98
N GLU A 406 16.35 14.99 -10.79
CA GLU A 406 15.09 15.61 -10.38
C GLU A 406 13.90 14.74 -10.77
N VAL A 407 12.87 14.74 -9.93
CA VAL A 407 11.61 14.05 -10.17
C VAL A 407 10.44 14.97 -9.83
N GLU A 408 9.39 14.92 -10.63
CA GLU A 408 8.12 15.55 -10.27
C GLU A 408 7.46 14.75 -9.15
N ILE A 409 7.25 15.36 -7.98
CA ILE A 409 6.87 14.65 -6.74
C ILE A 409 5.56 13.86 -6.89
N GLU A 410 4.58 14.40 -7.60
CA GLU A 410 3.30 13.70 -7.81
C GLU A 410 3.46 12.49 -8.74
N ASP A 411 4.24 12.60 -9.81
CA ASP A 411 4.58 11.47 -10.67
C ASP A 411 5.43 10.42 -9.95
N TYR A 412 6.31 10.87 -9.05
CA TYR A 412 7.13 10.01 -8.23
C TYR A 412 6.29 9.22 -7.21
N LYS A 413 5.34 9.85 -6.52
CA LYS A 413 4.36 9.15 -5.65
C LYS A 413 3.61 8.08 -6.43
N LEU A 414 3.16 8.38 -7.66
CA LEU A 414 2.54 7.39 -8.55
C LEU A 414 3.50 6.26 -8.92
N ALA A 415 4.79 6.53 -9.14
CA ALA A 415 5.80 5.50 -9.39
C ALA A 415 5.99 4.57 -8.17
N LEU A 416 6.03 5.12 -6.96
CA LEU A 416 6.12 4.35 -5.72
C LEU A 416 4.88 3.45 -5.51
N GLU A 417 3.68 3.96 -5.82
CA GLU A 417 2.46 3.14 -5.80
C GLU A 417 2.52 1.95 -6.75
N ARG A 418 3.09 2.14 -7.96
CA ARG A 418 3.27 1.07 -8.94
C ARG A 418 4.22 -0.01 -8.45
N ARG A 419 5.28 0.35 -7.70
CA ARG A 419 6.22 -0.60 -7.08
C ARG A 419 5.52 -1.51 -6.05
N LEU A 420 4.47 -1.03 -5.40
CA LEU A 420 3.66 -1.83 -4.46
C LEU A 420 2.79 -2.88 -5.17
N GLY A 421 2.67 -2.84 -6.50
CA GLY A 421 2.10 -3.91 -7.33
C GLY A 421 1.39 -3.42 -8.59
N LYS A 422 1.44 -4.22 -9.66
CA LYS A 422 0.75 -3.97 -10.95
C LYS A 422 -0.76 -3.72 -10.81
N ALA A 423 -1.37 -4.24 -9.74
CA ALA A 423 -2.78 -4.00 -9.47
C ALA A 423 -3.07 -2.53 -9.17
N ARG A 424 -2.23 -1.90 -8.35
CA ARG A 424 -2.36 -0.48 -8.01
C ARG A 424 -2.16 0.42 -9.21
N GLU A 425 -1.22 0.06 -10.10
CA GLU A 425 -1.04 0.77 -11.37
C GLU A 425 -2.31 0.82 -12.22
N VAL A 426 -2.93 -0.35 -12.46
CA VAL A 426 -4.16 -0.45 -13.25
C VAL A 426 -5.29 0.32 -12.56
N MET A 427 -5.45 0.18 -11.24
CA MET A 427 -6.49 0.88 -10.48
C MET A 427 -6.33 2.40 -10.56
N ARG A 428 -5.11 2.92 -10.36
CA ARG A 428 -4.84 4.36 -10.40
C ARG A 428 -5.08 4.94 -11.79
N GLY A 429 -4.75 4.20 -12.85
CA GLY A 429 -5.08 4.57 -14.23
C GLY A 429 -6.58 4.76 -14.47
N VAL A 430 -7.43 3.93 -13.85
CA VAL A 430 -8.89 4.06 -13.90
C VAL A 430 -9.37 5.28 -13.11
N ILE A 431 -8.87 5.46 -11.88
CA ILE A 431 -9.23 6.61 -11.02
C ILE A 431 -8.85 7.94 -11.67
N ASN A 432 -7.64 8.05 -12.22
CA ASN A 432 -7.17 9.27 -12.91
C ASN A 432 -8.02 9.61 -14.14
N ARG A 433 -8.58 8.61 -14.81
CA ARG A 433 -9.54 8.82 -15.90
C ARG A 433 -10.88 9.30 -15.37
N ALA A 434 -11.38 8.67 -14.30
CA ALA A 434 -12.61 9.05 -13.62
C ALA A 434 -12.58 10.52 -13.14
N ARG A 435 -11.44 10.98 -12.59
CA ARG A 435 -11.21 12.37 -12.13
C ARG A 435 -11.44 13.45 -13.19
N ARG A 436 -11.24 13.15 -14.48
CA ARG A 436 -11.33 14.16 -15.55
C ARG A 436 -12.73 14.75 -15.71
N GLN A 437 -13.76 13.94 -15.45
CA GLN A 437 -15.15 14.36 -15.53
C GLN A 437 -15.95 13.55 -14.49
N PRO A 438 -15.93 13.96 -13.21
CA PRO A 438 -16.63 13.26 -12.14
C PRO A 438 -18.12 13.06 -12.45
N LYS A 439 -18.69 11.94 -12.02
CA LYS A 439 -20.10 11.57 -12.27
C LYS A 439 -20.82 11.26 -10.96
N ARG A 440 -22.16 11.32 -10.98
CA ARG A 440 -23.01 10.97 -9.84
C ARG A 440 -23.18 9.46 -9.75
N VAL A 441 -22.70 8.86 -8.66
CA VAL A 441 -22.74 7.40 -8.46
C VAL A 441 -23.65 7.08 -7.29
N VAL A 442 -24.72 6.31 -7.56
CA VAL A 442 -25.67 5.90 -6.52
C VAL A 442 -25.25 4.61 -5.83
N PHE A 443 -25.28 4.64 -4.50
CA PHE A 443 -25.01 3.51 -3.60
C PHE A 443 -26.28 3.15 -2.83
N PRO A 444 -26.97 2.06 -3.19
CA PRO A 444 -28.18 1.60 -2.51
C PRO A 444 -28.01 1.25 -1.03
N GLU A 445 -26.79 0.98 -0.59
CA GLU A 445 -26.46 0.49 0.75
C GLU A 445 -25.81 1.60 1.59
N GLY A 446 -26.37 2.81 1.52
CA GLY A 446 -25.78 4.05 2.06
C GLY A 446 -25.54 4.08 3.57
N VAL A 447 -26.20 3.20 4.33
CA VAL A 447 -26.03 3.09 5.79
C VAL A 447 -24.81 2.21 6.17
N ARG A 448 -24.26 1.44 5.23
CA ARG A 448 -23.18 0.47 5.53
C ARG A 448 -21.85 1.20 5.71
N GLU A 449 -21.14 0.88 6.79
CA GLU A 449 -19.82 1.45 7.11
C GLU A 449 -18.85 1.44 5.93
N LYS A 450 -18.70 0.29 5.24
CA LYS A 450 -17.79 0.17 4.10
C LYS A 450 -18.15 1.11 2.93
N VAL A 451 -19.44 1.37 2.71
CA VAL A 451 -19.92 2.29 1.67
C VAL A 451 -19.62 3.74 2.08
N LEU A 452 -19.82 4.09 3.35
CA LEU A 452 -19.50 5.42 3.87
C LEU A 452 -18.00 5.74 3.81
N ARG A 453 -17.15 4.80 4.23
CA ARG A 453 -15.68 4.92 4.10
C ARG A 453 -15.26 5.05 2.63
N ALA A 454 -15.88 4.28 1.73
CA ALA A 454 -15.61 4.40 0.31
C ALA A 454 -16.05 5.77 -0.25
N ALA A 455 -17.19 6.30 0.21
CA ALA A 455 -17.66 7.63 -0.18
C ALA A 455 -16.67 8.73 0.24
N GLN A 456 -16.06 8.63 1.43
CA GLN A 456 -15.00 9.54 1.88
C GLN A 456 -13.83 9.54 0.91
N ILE A 457 -13.28 8.36 0.62
CA ILE A 457 -12.16 8.22 -0.33
C ILE A 457 -12.54 8.75 -1.72
N ILE A 458 -13.74 8.47 -2.20
CA ILE A 458 -14.21 8.95 -3.52
C ILE A 458 -14.25 10.48 -3.58
N VAL A 459 -14.69 11.13 -2.49
CA VAL A 459 -14.77 12.59 -2.37
C VAL A 459 -13.37 13.19 -2.26
N ASP A 460 -12.50 12.64 -1.41
CA ASP A 460 -11.13 13.11 -1.21
C ASP A 460 -10.30 12.98 -2.50
N GLU A 461 -10.51 11.88 -3.22
CA GLU A 461 -9.88 11.63 -4.52
C GLU A 461 -10.57 12.41 -5.66
N GLY A 462 -11.71 13.06 -5.42
CA GLY A 462 -12.37 13.98 -6.35
C GLY A 462 -12.84 13.37 -7.67
N PHE A 463 -13.14 12.06 -7.73
CA PHE A 463 -13.49 11.39 -8.99
C PHE A 463 -14.97 11.07 -9.18
N ALA A 464 -15.80 11.21 -8.15
CA ALA A 464 -17.25 11.04 -8.27
C ALA A 464 -18.01 11.86 -7.23
N HIS A 465 -19.33 11.99 -7.43
CA HIS A 465 -20.28 12.56 -6.47
C HIS A 465 -21.18 11.45 -5.92
N PRO A 466 -20.92 10.93 -4.70
CA PRO A 466 -21.70 9.84 -4.13
C PRO A 466 -23.16 10.25 -3.83
N ILE A 467 -24.11 9.39 -4.20
CA ILE A 467 -25.50 9.46 -3.77
C ILE A 467 -25.78 8.26 -2.86
N LEU A 468 -25.95 8.50 -1.56
CA LEU A 468 -26.19 7.48 -0.56
C LEU A 468 -27.70 7.29 -0.35
N LEU A 469 -28.19 6.07 -0.55
CA LEU A 469 -29.61 5.76 -0.31
C LEU A 469 -29.83 5.18 1.08
N GLY A 470 -30.84 5.70 1.78
CA GLY A 470 -31.26 5.22 3.10
C GLY A 470 -31.84 6.33 3.99
N PRO A 471 -32.30 6.01 5.20
CA PRO A 471 -32.84 7.00 6.13
C PRO A 471 -31.77 8.04 6.49
N GLU A 472 -32.05 9.33 6.26
CA GLU A 472 -31.06 10.40 6.41
C GLU A 472 -30.47 10.47 7.83
N ALA A 473 -31.33 10.34 8.85
CA ALA A 473 -30.90 10.35 10.25
C ALA A 473 -29.94 9.20 10.58
N GLU A 474 -30.12 8.02 9.98
CA GLU A 474 -29.24 6.88 10.21
C GLU A 474 -27.90 7.03 9.51
N ILE A 475 -27.90 7.53 8.27
CA ILE A 475 -26.68 7.80 7.51
C ILE A 475 -25.84 8.87 8.21
N ARG A 476 -26.44 10.00 8.61
CA ARG A 476 -25.73 11.08 9.33
C ARG A 476 -25.16 10.59 10.65
N ARG A 477 -25.94 9.83 11.43
CA ARG A 477 -25.45 9.22 12.68
C ARG A 477 -24.29 8.25 12.42
N ALA A 478 -24.33 7.46 11.35
CA ALA A 478 -23.26 6.55 11.00
C ALA A 478 -21.98 7.32 10.58
N ILE A 479 -22.13 8.40 9.80
CA ILE A 479 -21.02 9.31 9.43
C ILE A 479 -20.36 9.90 10.70
N GLU A 480 -21.16 10.41 11.64
CA GLU A 480 -20.67 10.95 12.91
C GLU A 480 -19.97 9.88 13.76
N GLN A 481 -20.56 8.68 13.89
CA GLN A 481 -19.96 7.57 14.66
C GLN A 481 -18.63 7.09 14.07
N LEU A 482 -18.51 7.15 12.75
CA LEU A 482 -17.31 6.81 12.01
C LEU A 482 -16.31 7.99 11.93
N GLU A 483 -16.67 9.17 12.45
CA GLU A 483 -15.86 10.39 12.40
C GLU A 483 -15.45 10.79 10.97
N LEU A 484 -16.32 10.52 9.99
CA LEU A 484 -16.05 10.85 8.58
C LEU A 484 -16.32 12.33 8.29
N HIS A 485 -15.43 12.98 7.56
CA HIS A 485 -15.49 14.39 7.19
C HIS A 485 -16.08 14.58 5.78
N LEU A 486 -17.25 13.99 5.54
CA LEU A 486 -17.94 14.11 4.27
C LEU A 486 -18.55 15.51 4.12
N ASP A 487 -18.04 16.30 3.17
CA ASP A 487 -18.63 17.59 2.81
C ASP A 487 -20.10 17.39 2.38
N PRO A 488 -21.08 18.00 3.08
CA PRO A 488 -22.49 17.92 2.71
C PRO A 488 -22.79 18.43 1.29
N ALA A 489 -21.92 19.25 0.70
CA ALA A 489 -22.05 19.70 -0.69
C ALA A 489 -21.54 18.66 -1.70
N ALA A 490 -20.66 17.74 -1.29
CA ALA A 490 -20.06 16.72 -2.15
C ALA A 490 -20.83 15.39 -2.18
N VAL A 491 -21.67 15.13 -1.17
CA VAL A 491 -22.46 13.90 -1.03
C VAL A 491 -23.96 14.22 -0.98
N THR A 492 -24.76 13.49 -1.77
CA THR A 492 -26.23 13.58 -1.72
C THR A 492 -26.79 12.41 -0.92
N ILE A 493 -27.68 12.67 0.03
CA ILE A 493 -28.42 11.63 0.76
C ILE A 493 -29.87 11.64 0.27
N VAL A 494 -30.42 10.47 -0.08
CA VAL A 494 -31.82 10.32 -0.50
C VAL A 494 -32.45 9.16 0.25
N ASP A 495 -33.57 9.39 0.91
CA ASP A 495 -34.40 8.34 1.49
C ASP A 495 -35.51 7.93 0.51
N PRO A 496 -35.45 6.72 -0.08
CA PRO A 496 -36.47 6.23 -1.00
C PRO A 496 -37.90 6.20 -0.42
N ALA A 497 -38.04 6.04 0.90
CA ALA A 497 -39.35 5.90 1.56
C ALA A 497 -40.09 7.23 1.70
N THR A 498 -39.34 8.33 1.85
CA THR A 498 -39.88 9.68 2.09
C THR A 498 -39.68 10.63 0.91
N SER A 499 -38.94 10.19 -0.12
CA SER A 499 -38.67 10.99 -1.32
C SER A 499 -39.95 11.40 -2.08
N PRO A 500 -40.09 12.67 -2.48
CA PRO A 500 -41.22 13.13 -3.29
C PRO A 500 -41.22 12.49 -4.70
N ALA A 501 -40.08 12.00 -5.18
CA ALA A 501 -39.98 11.34 -6.48
C ALA A 501 -40.51 9.90 -6.46
N ALA A 502 -40.73 9.28 -5.29
CA ALA A 502 -41.15 7.89 -5.15
C ALA A 502 -42.46 7.59 -5.89
N ALA A 503 -43.44 8.50 -5.85
CA ALA A 503 -44.71 8.34 -6.56
C ALA A 503 -44.52 8.30 -8.09
N SER A 504 -43.76 9.26 -8.64
CA SER A 504 -43.41 9.32 -10.07
C SER A 504 -42.65 8.07 -10.52
N TYR A 505 -41.69 7.62 -9.71
CA TYR A 505 -40.94 6.39 -9.97
C TYR A 505 -41.80 5.12 -9.91
N ALA A 506 -42.79 5.04 -9.03
CA ALA A 506 -43.74 3.93 -9.01
C ALA A 506 -44.58 3.89 -10.30
N ASP A 507 -45.06 5.04 -10.78
CA ASP A 507 -45.80 5.13 -12.05
C ASP A 507 -44.91 4.70 -13.23
N ARG A 508 -43.67 5.20 -13.28
CA ARG A 508 -42.66 4.83 -14.29
C ARG A 508 -42.32 3.33 -14.26
N LEU A 509 -42.12 2.76 -13.07
CA LEU A 509 -41.87 1.32 -12.91
C LEU A 509 -43.08 0.48 -13.36
N HIS A 510 -44.30 0.93 -13.05
CA HIS A 510 -45.53 0.30 -13.53
C HIS A 510 -45.61 0.34 -15.06
N VAL A 511 -45.41 1.50 -15.69
CA VAL A 511 -45.42 1.62 -17.16
C VAL A 511 -44.40 0.69 -17.81
N LEU A 512 -43.17 0.66 -17.26
CA LEU A 512 -42.08 -0.18 -17.76
C LEU A 512 -42.41 -1.68 -17.69
N ARG A 513 -43.13 -2.11 -16.65
CA ARG A 513 -43.29 -3.54 -16.31
C ARG A 513 -44.73 -4.04 -16.33
N ARG A 514 -45.73 -3.24 -16.74
CA ARG A 514 -47.16 -3.61 -16.73
C ARG A 514 -47.45 -4.86 -17.57
N ARG A 515 -46.77 -5.03 -18.71
CA ARG A 515 -46.88 -6.22 -19.58
C ARG A 515 -46.14 -7.45 -19.05
N LYS A 516 -45.44 -7.31 -17.92
CA LYS A 516 -44.77 -8.38 -17.17
C LYS A 516 -45.42 -8.60 -15.79
N GLY A 517 -46.68 -8.19 -15.63
CA GLY A 517 -47.49 -8.44 -14.44
C GLY A 517 -47.29 -7.44 -13.29
N MET A 518 -46.60 -6.32 -13.50
CA MET A 518 -46.45 -5.28 -12.48
C MET A 518 -47.74 -4.46 -12.34
N THR A 519 -48.40 -4.53 -11.19
CA THR A 519 -49.51 -3.64 -10.83
C THR A 519 -49.00 -2.34 -10.22
N LEU A 520 -49.79 -1.27 -10.23
CA LEU A 520 -49.39 0.01 -9.63
C LEU A 520 -49.16 -0.10 -8.12
N SER A 521 -50.00 -0.84 -7.40
CA SER A 521 -49.82 -1.10 -5.95
C SER A 521 -48.46 -1.75 -5.68
N ARG A 522 -48.12 -2.79 -6.43
CA ARG A 522 -46.84 -3.49 -6.31
C ARG A 522 -45.66 -2.58 -6.69
N ALA A 523 -45.82 -1.73 -7.70
CA ALA A 523 -44.78 -0.77 -8.06
C ALA A 523 -44.50 0.23 -6.91
N ARG A 524 -45.55 0.72 -6.22
CA ARG A 524 -45.42 1.59 -5.04
C ARG A 524 -44.74 0.89 -3.86
N GLU A 525 -45.03 -0.39 -3.63
CA GLU A 525 -44.34 -1.19 -2.61
C GLU A 525 -42.88 -1.46 -2.95
N MET A 526 -42.55 -1.60 -4.23
CA MET A 526 -41.21 -1.96 -4.68
C MET A 526 -40.28 -0.75 -4.80
N VAL A 527 -40.80 0.43 -5.16
CA VAL A 527 -39.99 1.62 -5.44
C VAL A 527 -39.18 2.08 -4.23
N VAL A 528 -39.69 1.85 -3.01
CA VAL A 528 -39.00 2.25 -1.77
C VAL A 528 -37.79 1.37 -1.45
N ARG A 529 -37.56 0.29 -2.20
CA ARG A 529 -36.35 -0.53 -2.04
C ARG A 529 -35.15 0.20 -2.67
N PRO A 530 -34.06 0.46 -1.92
CA PRO A 530 -32.94 1.27 -2.41
C PRO A 530 -32.34 0.80 -3.75
N THR A 531 -32.25 -0.51 -4.01
CA THR A 531 -31.72 -1.03 -5.27
C THR A 531 -32.62 -0.75 -6.47
N ILE A 532 -33.94 -0.78 -6.27
CA ILE A 532 -34.92 -0.43 -7.31
C ILE A 532 -34.93 1.07 -7.53
N TYR A 533 -34.95 1.84 -6.44
CA TYR A 533 -34.90 3.29 -6.47
C TYR A 533 -33.66 3.80 -7.21
N GLY A 534 -32.47 3.33 -6.83
CA GLY A 534 -31.21 3.69 -7.48
C GLY A 534 -31.18 3.31 -8.96
N ALA A 535 -31.72 2.15 -9.34
CA ALA A 535 -31.79 1.76 -10.74
C ALA A 535 -32.71 2.69 -11.56
N LEU A 536 -33.79 3.19 -10.96
CA LEU A 536 -34.67 4.19 -11.59
C LEU A 536 -33.97 5.56 -11.69
N MET A 537 -33.20 5.96 -10.68
CA MET A 537 -32.37 7.18 -10.75
C MET A 537 -31.42 7.16 -11.93
N VAL A 538 -30.73 6.02 -12.15
CA VAL A 538 -29.85 5.86 -13.32
C VAL A 538 -30.67 5.87 -14.61
N ARG A 539 -31.75 5.09 -14.70
CA ARG A 539 -32.58 5.00 -15.92
C ARG A 539 -33.06 6.38 -16.40
N TYR A 540 -33.46 7.23 -15.47
CA TYR A 540 -34.05 8.53 -15.77
C TYR A 540 -33.06 9.70 -15.67
N GLY A 541 -31.76 9.43 -15.49
CA GLY A 541 -30.69 10.43 -15.58
C GLY A 541 -30.53 11.32 -14.35
N GLU A 542 -31.09 10.92 -13.21
CA GLU A 542 -30.91 11.55 -11.90
C GLU A 542 -29.63 11.06 -11.19
N ALA A 543 -29.12 9.89 -11.60
CA ALA A 543 -27.76 9.42 -11.32
C ALA A 543 -27.12 8.97 -12.64
N ASP A 544 -25.79 8.92 -12.69
CA ASP A 544 -25.06 8.56 -13.91
C ASP A 544 -24.59 7.08 -13.89
N ALA A 545 -24.42 6.51 -12.70
CA ALA A 545 -24.10 5.09 -12.51
C ALA A 545 -24.60 4.52 -11.18
N LEU A 546 -24.74 3.20 -11.08
CA LEU A 546 -25.09 2.48 -9.85
C LEU A 546 -24.02 1.47 -9.45
N VAL A 547 -23.65 1.47 -8.16
CA VAL A 547 -22.76 0.47 -7.56
C VAL A 547 -23.44 -0.13 -6.33
N ALA A 548 -23.62 -1.45 -6.32
CA ALA A 548 -24.37 -2.15 -5.27
C ALA A 548 -23.90 -3.60 -5.07
N GLY A 549 -24.29 -4.25 -3.97
CA GLY A 549 -24.02 -5.68 -3.71
C GLY A 549 -23.10 -5.96 -2.51
N VAL A 550 -22.78 -4.96 -1.68
CA VAL A 550 -21.82 -5.12 -0.56
C VAL A 550 -22.37 -6.09 0.50
N ALA A 551 -23.66 -6.01 0.79
CA ALA A 551 -24.38 -6.79 1.79
C ALA A 551 -25.52 -7.63 1.20
N GLN A 552 -25.81 -7.51 -0.10
CA GLN A 552 -26.92 -8.22 -0.76
C GLN A 552 -26.47 -9.48 -1.49
N HIS A 553 -27.41 -10.40 -1.73
CA HIS A 553 -27.18 -11.52 -2.63
C HIS A 553 -27.24 -11.04 -4.08
N LEU A 554 -26.41 -11.62 -4.95
CA LEU A 554 -26.31 -11.24 -6.37
C LEU A 554 -27.67 -11.11 -7.10
N PRO A 555 -28.64 -12.03 -6.95
CA PRO A 555 -29.94 -11.90 -7.63
C PRO A 555 -30.72 -10.66 -7.22
N ASP A 556 -30.60 -10.20 -5.96
CA ASP A 556 -31.34 -9.06 -5.42
C ASP A 556 -30.84 -7.72 -5.97
N THR A 557 -29.59 -7.69 -6.43
CA THR A 557 -28.98 -6.51 -7.05
C THR A 557 -29.03 -6.57 -8.58
N LEU A 558 -28.72 -7.73 -9.18
CA LEU A 558 -28.64 -7.88 -10.63
C LEU A 558 -30.02 -7.89 -11.31
N ARG A 559 -31.03 -8.54 -10.71
CA ARG A 559 -32.36 -8.62 -11.31
C ARG A 559 -33.01 -7.24 -11.45
N PRO A 560 -33.04 -6.36 -10.43
CA PRO A 560 -33.53 -5.00 -10.62
C PRO A 560 -32.79 -4.24 -11.73
N ALA A 561 -31.47 -4.37 -11.83
CA ALA A 561 -30.69 -3.71 -12.88
C ALA A 561 -31.13 -4.17 -14.28
N LEU A 562 -31.29 -5.49 -14.48
CA LEU A 562 -31.74 -6.06 -15.75
C LEU A 562 -33.20 -5.71 -16.09
N GLU A 563 -34.08 -5.64 -15.09
CA GLU A 563 -35.50 -5.32 -15.29
C GLU A 563 -35.75 -3.83 -15.56
N ILE A 564 -34.92 -2.95 -14.97
CA ILE A 564 -35.12 -1.51 -15.00
C ILE A 564 -34.18 -0.85 -16.01
N ILE A 565 -32.87 -1.01 -15.89
CA ILE A 565 -31.90 -0.36 -16.79
C ILE A 565 -31.80 -1.10 -18.12
N GLN A 566 -31.93 -2.43 -18.07
CA GLN A 566 -31.89 -3.33 -19.22
C GLN A 566 -30.50 -3.37 -19.90
N VAL A 567 -30.32 -4.34 -20.79
CA VAL A 567 -29.14 -4.42 -21.66
C VAL A 567 -29.22 -3.37 -22.77
N ARG A 568 -28.07 -2.98 -23.32
CA ARG A 568 -28.01 -2.03 -24.44
C ARG A 568 -28.57 -2.65 -25.71
N ASP A 569 -28.97 -1.82 -26.67
CA ASP A 569 -29.55 -2.30 -27.93
C ASP A 569 -28.53 -3.16 -28.70
N GLY A 570 -29.02 -4.25 -29.29
CA GLY A 570 -28.18 -5.23 -29.97
C GLY A 570 -27.44 -6.21 -29.04
N VAL A 571 -27.61 -6.10 -27.72
CA VAL A 571 -27.11 -7.08 -26.74
C VAL A 571 -28.28 -7.88 -26.17
N CYS A 572 -28.13 -9.20 -26.07
CA CYS A 572 -29.15 -10.09 -25.55
C CYS A 572 -28.98 -10.33 -24.04
N ARG A 573 -27.74 -10.41 -23.55
CA ARG A 573 -27.44 -10.61 -22.12
C ARG A 573 -26.25 -9.79 -21.62
N ALA A 574 -26.31 -9.45 -20.35
CA ALA A 574 -25.15 -8.93 -19.63
C ALA A 574 -24.20 -10.07 -19.25
N ALA A 575 -22.91 -9.74 -19.10
CA ALA A 575 -21.86 -10.68 -18.69
C ALA A 575 -20.94 -10.02 -17.67
N SER A 576 -20.36 -10.78 -16.75
CA SER A 576 -19.30 -10.24 -15.90
C SER A 576 -17.91 -10.41 -16.53
N VAL A 577 -16.96 -9.57 -16.15
CA VAL A 577 -15.54 -9.74 -16.47
C VAL A 577 -14.73 -9.52 -15.21
N PHE A 578 -13.82 -10.45 -14.91
CA PHE A 578 -12.78 -10.24 -13.90
C PHE A 578 -11.44 -9.98 -14.56
N ILE A 579 -10.71 -9.02 -14.03
CA ILE A 579 -9.35 -8.68 -14.47
C ILE A 579 -8.41 -9.24 -13.42
N LEU A 580 -7.69 -10.31 -13.77
CA LEU A 580 -6.68 -10.91 -12.92
C LEU A 580 -5.33 -10.29 -13.21
N ILE A 581 -4.67 -9.84 -12.15
CA ILE A 581 -3.37 -9.20 -12.20
C ILE A 581 -2.39 -10.15 -11.54
N LEU A 582 -1.66 -10.86 -12.39
CA LEU A 582 -0.65 -11.84 -12.02
C LEU A 582 0.74 -11.22 -12.19
N LYS A 583 1.76 -11.78 -11.53
CA LYS A 583 3.12 -11.22 -11.45
C LYS A 583 3.67 -10.74 -12.81
N GLU A 584 3.39 -11.46 -13.90
CA GLU A 584 3.88 -11.13 -15.25
C GLU A 584 2.80 -10.79 -16.27
N ARG A 585 1.50 -11.00 -15.97
CA ARG A 585 0.42 -10.92 -16.98
C ARG A 585 -0.87 -10.37 -16.39
N ILE A 586 -1.65 -9.71 -17.24
CA ILE A 586 -3.03 -9.30 -16.95
C ILE A 586 -3.95 -10.16 -17.83
N LEU A 587 -4.93 -10.81 -17.20
CA LEU A 587 -5.87 -11.70 -17.87
C LEU A 587 -7.31 -11.26 -17.58
N PHE A 588 -8.17 -11.32 -18.60
CA PHE A 588 -9.59 -11.03 -18.50
C PHE A 588 -10.36 -12.35 -18.52
N PHE A 589 -10.98 -12.71 -17.41
CA PHE A 589 -11.80 -13.91 -17.27
C PHE A 589 -13.25 -13.53 -17.53
N ALA A 590 -13.82 -14.06 -18.61
CA ALA A 590 -15.17 -13.75 -19.02
C ALA A 590 -16.19 -14.61 -18.28
N ASP A 591 -17.19 -13.91 -17.75
CA ASP A 591 -18.42 -14.33 -17.12
C ASP A 591 -18.40 -15.37 -15.99
N PRO A 592 -17.59 -15.18 -14.94
CA PRO A 592 -17.59 -16.09 -13.79
C PRO A 592 -18.75 -15.90 -12.81
N MET A 593 -19.78 -15.10 -13.14
CA MET A 593 -20.87 -14.78 -12.20
C MET A 593 -22.28 -14.69 -12.78
N VAL A 594 -22.49 -14.40 -14.07
CA VAL A 594 -23.85 -14.07 -14.58
C VAL A 594 -24.52 -15.23 -15.29
N ASN A 595 -23.93 -15.79 -16.35
CA ASN A 595 -24.62 -16.77 -17.20
C ASN A 595 -24.19 -18.21 -16.87
N ILE A 596 -25.14 -18.99 -16.33
CA ILE A 596 -24.88 -20.35 -15.80
C ILE A 596 -24.43 -21.34 -16.88
N ASP A 597 -25.21 -21.49 -17.94
CA ASP A 597 -24.96 -22.45 -19.03
C ASP A 597 -25.30 -21.79 -20.38
N PRO A 598 -24.40 -20.94 -20.91
CA PRO A 598 -24.67 -20.18 -22.13
C PRO A 598 -24.68 -21.07 -23.38
N SER A 599 -25.58 -20.76 -24.30
CA SER A 599 -25.59 -21.27 -25.68
C SER A 599 -24.37 -20.80 -26.49
N ALA A 600 -24.18 -21.33 -27.70
CA ALA A 600 -23.07 -20.90 -28.57
C ALA A 600 -23.17 -19.41 -28.96
N GLU A 601 -24.39 -18.93 -29.20
CA GLU A 601 -24.69 -17.53 -29.52
C GLU A 601 -24.42 -16.62 -28.31
N GLU A 602 -24.79 -17.05 -27.11
CA GLU A 602 -24.55 -16.31 -25.86
C GLU A 602 -23.05 -16.31 -25.51
N LEU A 603 -22.34 -17.43 -25.68
CA LEU A 603 -20.88 -17.49 -25.51
C LEU A 603 -20.15 -16.56 -26.47
N ALA A 604 -20.60 -16.47 -27.73
CA ALA A 604 -20.02 -15.55 -28.69
C ALA A 604 -20.27 -14.09 -28.28
N GLU A 605 -21.42 -13.77 -27.71
CA GLU A 605 -21.72 -12.45 -27.15
C GLU A 605 -20.83 -12.12 -25.94
N ILE A 606 -20.69 -13.04 -24.98
CA ILE A 606 -19.80 -12.91 -23.82
C ILE A 606 -18.37 -12.62 -24.27
N ALA A 607 -17.88 -13.33 -25.30
CA ALA A 607 -16.54 -13.12 -25.86
C ALA A 607 -16.34 -11.71 -26.43
N LEU A 608 -17.35 -11.19 -27.14
CA LEU A 608 -17.32 -9.84 -27.72
C LEU A 608 -17.35 -8.76 -26.63
N LEU A 609 -18.19 -8.94 -25.60
CA LEU A 609 -18.25 -8.04 -24.45
C LEU A 609 -16.93 -8.02 -23.67
N ALA A 610 -16.34 -9.19 -23.41
CA ALA A 610 -15.05 -9.27 -22.73
C ALA A 610 -13.90 -8.66 -23.55
N ALA A 611 -13.92 -8.83 -24.88
CA ALA A 611 -12.95 -8.20 -25.77
C ALA A 611 -13.10 -6.66 -25.81
N GLU A 612 -14.33 -6.15 -25.77
CA GLU A 612 -14.58 -4.71 -25.62
C GLU A 612 -14.02 -4.19 -24.29
N GLU A 613 -14.25 -4.92 -23.20
CA GLU A 613 -13.75 -4.53 -21.88
C GLU A 613 -12.22 -4.51 -21.83
N ALA A 614 -11.54 -5.51 -22.39
CA ALA A 614 -10.09 -5.50 -22.52
C ALA A 614 -9.56 -4.27 -23.27
N ARG A 615 -10.24 -3.85 -24.35
CA ARG A 615 -9.89 -2.61 -25.08
C ARG A 615 -10.13 -1.36 -24.23
N ARG A 616 -11.18 -1.32 -23.40
CA ARG A 616 -11.45 -0.18 -22.49
C ARG A 616 -10.33 0.02 -21.47
N PHE A 617 -9.72 -1.08 -21.04
CA PHE A 617 -8.53 -1.10 -20.19
C PHE A 617 -7.21 -0.89 -20.96
N GLY A 618 -7.27 -0.63 -22.26
CA GLY A 618 -6.09 -0.32 -23.10
C GLY A 618 -5.36 -1.54 -23.64
N PHE A 619 -5.92 -2.75 -23.53
CA PHE A 619 -5.31 -3.97 -24.03
C PHE A 619 -5.84 -4.33 -25.42
N THR A 620 -4.95 -4.82 -26.28
CA THR A 620 -5.37 -5.48 -27.52
C THR A 620 -5.92 -6.87 -27.18
N PRO A 621 -7.20 -7.18 -27.44
CA PRO A 621 -7.79 -8.44 -27.04
C PRO A 621 -7.31 -9.60 -27.92
N ARG A 622 -6.83 -10.65 -27.26
CA ARG A 622 -6.46 -11.96 -27.79
C ARG A 622 -7.33 -12.99 -27.07
N VAL A 623 -8.41 -13.39 -27.71
CA VAL A 623 -9.52 -14.12 -27.11
C VAL A 623 -9.36 -15.62 -27.33
N ALA A 624 -9.19 -16.38 -26.26
CA ALA A 624 -9.24 -17.83 -26.29
C ALA A 624 -10.60 -18.33 -25.83
N MET A 625 -11.25 -19.12 -26.68
CA MET A 625 -12.49 -19.83 -26.39
C MET A 625 -12.13 -21.19 -25.75
N ILE A 626 -12.23 -21.25 -24.43
CA ILE A 626 -11.73 -22.36 -23.60
C ILE A 626 -12.67 -23.57 -23.65
N SER A 627 -12.08 -24.75 -23.73
CA SER A 627 -12.74 -26.05 -23.69
C SER A 627 -11.80 -27.11 -23.12
N PHE A 628 -12.33 -28.29 -22.81
CA PHE A 628 -11.50 -29.46 -22.46
C PHE A 628 -10.85 -30.11 -23.69
N SER A 629 -11.23 -29.69 -24.91
CA SER A 629 -10.74 -30.20 -26.20
C SER A 629 -9.94 -29.15 -26.97
N ASN A 630 -9.12 -29.61 -27.91
CA ASN A 630 -8.37 -28.76 -28.85
C ASN A 630 -8.86 -29.02 -30.28
N PHE A 631 -9.38 -28.00 -30.95
CA PHE A 631 -9.59 -27.91 -32.41
C PHE A 631 -10.18 -29.16 -33.08
N GLY A 632 -11.32 -29.63 -32.60
CA GLY A 632 -12.10 -30.73 -33.17
C GLY A 632 -11.68 -32.12 -32.70
N TYR A 633 -10.73 -32.23 -31.76
CA TYR A 633 -10.28 -33.53 -31.22
C TYR A 633 -11.44 -34.33 -30.60
N SER A 634 -12.36 -33.66 -29.89
CA SER A 634 -13.58 -34.27 -29.36
C SER A 634 -14.81 -33.82 -30.13
N ARG A 635 -15.66 -34.78 -30.50
CA ARG A 635 -16.96 -34.51 -31.13
C ARG A 635 -18.09 -34.27 -30.13
N HIS A 636 -17.78 -34.20 -28.83
CA HIS A 636 -18.76 -34.03 -27.76
C HIS A 636 -19.55 -32.71 -27.90
N PRO A 637 -20.85 -32.67 -27.56
CA PRO A 637 -21.68 -31.46 -27.68
C PRO A 637 -21.09 -30.21 -27.01
N PHE A 638 -20.47 -30.36 -25.83
CA PHE A 638 -19.84 -29.23 -25.12
C PHE A 638 -18.65 -28.63 -25.90
N ALA A 639 -17.82 -29.44 -26.54
CA ALA A 639 -16.72 -28.95 -27.37
C ALA A 639 -17.26 -28.27 -28.65
N ARG A 640 -18.26 -28.89 -29.31
CA ARG A 640 -18.94 -28.29 -30.48
C ARG A 640 -19.61 -26.95 -30.17
N ARG A 641 -20.14 -26.76 -28.97
CA ARG A 641 -20.73 -25.50 -28.54
C ARG A 641 -19.71 -24.36 -28.57
N VAL A 642 -18.52 -24.60 -28.02
CA VAL A 642 -17.42 -23.62 -28.00
C VAL A 642 -16.87 -23.38 -29.40
N GLN A 643 -16.73 -24.44 -30.21
CA GLN A 643 -16.34 -24.34 -31.61
C GLN A 643 -17.31 -23.44 -32.39
N ARG A 644 -18.62 -23.69 -32.24
CA ARG A 644 -19.67 -22.91 -32.88
C ARG A 644 -19.67 -21.45 -32.42
N ALA A 645 -19.46 -21.20 -31.13
CA ALA A 645 -19.31 -19.85 -30.60
C ALA A 645 -18.14 -19.13 -31.27
N THR A 646 -16.99 -19.79 -31.41
CA THR A 646 -15.79 -19.25 -32.07
C THR A 646 -16.07 -18.85 -33.53
N GLU A 647 -16.78 -19.69 -34.30
CA GLU A 647 -17.21 -19.37 -35.66
C GLU A 647 -18.15 -18.14 -35.72
N ILE A 648 -19.03 -17.99 -34.73
CA ILE A 648 -19.93 -16.83 -34.65
C ILE A 648 -19.12 -15.56 -34.37
N VAL A 649 -18.18 -15.59 -33.43
CA VAL A 649 -17.31 -14.43 -33.12
C VAL A 649 -16.52 -14.02 -34.35
N ARG A 650 -15.89 -14.96 -35.08
CA ARG A 650 -15.14 -14.66 -36.31
C ARG A 650 -15.99 -13.99 -37.38
N ARG A 651 -17.24 -14.41 -37.53
CA ARG A 651 -18.16 -13.79 -38.49
C ARG A 651 -18.62 -12.40 -38.05
N ARG A 652 -18.88 -12.20 -36.77
CA ARG A 652 -19.36 -10.91 -36.22
C ARG A 652 -18.25 -9.87 -36.05
N ALA A 653 -17.01 -10.30 -35.82
CA ALA A 653 -15.86 -9.43 -35.62
C ALA A 653 -14.59 -10.01 -36.31
N PRO A 654 -14.49 -9.92 -37.65
CA PRO A 654 -13.39 -10.53 -38.42
C PRO A 654 -11.98 -10.04 -38.03
N GLY A 655 -11.86 -8.82 -37.50
CA GLY A 655 -10.59 -8.24 -37.05
C GLY A 655 -10.20 -8.57 -35.60
N LEU A 656 -11.03 -9.31 -34.85
CA LEU A 656 -10.72 -9.73 -33.49
C LEU A 656 -9.83 -10.98 -33.54
N LEU A 657 -8.70 -10.95 -32.83
CA LEU A 657 -7.87 -12.14 -32.64
C LEU A 657 -8.59 -13.10 -31.69
N VAL A 658 -9.30 -14.06 -32.27
CA VAL A 658 -10.07 -15.09 -31.56
C VAL A 658 -9.80 -16.48 -32.11
N ASP A 659 -9.65 -17.45 -31.21
CA ASP A 659 -9.50 -18.84 -31.59
C ASP A 659 -10.00 -19.82 -30.51
N GLY A 660 -10.19 -21.07 -30.92
CA GLY A 660 -10.72 -22.15 -30.12
C GLY A 660 -11.70 -23.01 -30.92
N GLU A 661 -12.30 -24.04 -30.33
CA GLU A 661 -12.17 -24.43 -28.93
C GLU A 661 -10.78 -24.99 -28.58
N MET A 662 -10.23 -24.58 -27.44
CA MET A 662 -8.89 -25.02 -27.01
C MET A 662 -8.76 -25.15 -25.49
N GLN A 663 -7.81 -25.96 -25.05
CA GLN A 663 -7.46 -26.09 -23.64
C GLN A 663 -6.73 -24.85 -23.12
N ALA A 664 -6.92 -24.55 -21.83
CA ALA A 664 -6.32 -23.38 -21.19
C ALA A 664 -4.79 -23.33 -21.32
N GLN A 665 -4.10 -24.47 -21.24
CA GLN A 665 -2.65 -24.56 -21.43
C GLN A 665 -2.19 -24.11 -22.82
N VAL A 666 -2.96 -24.45 -23.88
CA VAL A 666 -2.67 -24.01 -25.25
C VAL A 666 -2.91 -22.50 -25.40
N ALA A 667 -3.90 -21.96 -24.69
CA ALA A 667 -4.20 -20.53 -24.72
C ALA A 667 -3.10 -19.65 -24.10
N ILE A 668 -2.36 -20.15 -23.10
CA ILE A 668 -1.47 -19.32 -22.24
C ILE A 668 0.02 -19.71 -22.27
N VAL A 669 0.38 -20.87 -22.81
CA VAL A 669 1.77 -21.36 -22.90
C VAL A 669 2.23 -21.30 -24.36
N PRO A 670 3.04 -20.29 -24.75
CA PRO A 670 3.49 -20.10 -26.14
C PRO A 670 4.20 -21.32 -26.72
N GLU A 671 5.00 -22.01 -25.91
CA GLU A 671 5.80 -23.17 -26.33
C GLU A 671 4.88 -24.30 -26.80
N LEU A 672 3.83 -24.62 -26.02
CA LEU A 672 2.85 -25.65 -26.37
C LEU A 672 2.02 -25.25 -27.60
N ALA A 673 1.64 -23.97 -27.70
CA ALA A 673 0.88 -23.48 -28.84
C ALA A 673 1.70 -23.55 -30.14
N GLN A 674 2.98 -23.16 -30.10
CA GLN A 674 3.85 -23.15 -31.27
C GLN A 674 4.25 -24.56 -31.74
N GLU A 675 4.45 -25.49 -30.81
CA GLU A 675 4.84 -26.86 -31.14
C GLU A 675 3.71 -27.64 -31.83
N VAL A 676 2.47 -27.53 -31.33
CA VAL A 676 1.36 -28.39 -31.75
C VAL A 676 0.32 -27.68 -32.61
N PHE A 677 0.12 -26.37 -32.42
CA PHE A 677 -0.98 -25.60 -33.03
C PHE A 677 -0.49 -24.28 -33.63
N SER A 678 0.61 -24.32 -34.39
CA SER A 678 1.25 -23.16 -35.02
C SER A 678 0.36 -22.35 -35.98
N PHE A 679 -0.78 -22.90 -36.40
CA PHE A 679 -1.79 -22.19 -37.19
C PHE A 679 -2.65 -21.23 -36.36
N SER A 680 -2.65 -21.34 -35.03
CA SER A 680 -3.47 -20.50 -34.17
C SER A 680 -2.94 -19.06 -34.12
N PRO A 681 -3.77 -18.02 -34.38
CA PRO A 681 -3.33 -16.63 -34.34
C PRO A 681 -3.02 -16.11 -32.92
N LEU A 682 -3.29 -16.92 -31.88
CA LEU A 682 -3.07 -16.53 -30.49
C LEU A 682 -1.64 -16.79 -30.01
N GLU A 683 -0.95 -17.77 -30.59
CA GLU A 683 0.44 -18.16 -30.25
C GLU A 683 0.67 -18.36 -28.74
N GLY A 684 -0.33 -18.86 -28.00
CA GLY A 684 -0.26 -19.05 -26.54
C GLY A 684 -0.16 -17.75 -25.73
N ARG A 685 -0.58 -16.63 -26.31
CA ARG A 685 -0.54 -15.29 -25.70
C ARG A 685 -1.95 -14.70 -25.50
N ALA A 686 -2.95 -15.55 -25.25
CA ALA A 686 -4.29 -15.07 -24.96
C ALA A 686 -4.29 -14.23 -23.68
N ASN A 687 -5.03 -13.12 -23.71
CA ASN A 687 -5.27 -12.27 -22.54
C ASN A 687 -6.76 -12.17 -22.18
N VAL A 688 -7.66 -12.65 -23.02
CA VAL A 688 -9.08 -12.80 -22.70
C VAL A 688 -9.44 -14.28 -22.77
N LEU A 689 -9.93 -14.84 -21.67
CA LEU A 689 -10.30 -16.25 -21.55
C LEU A 689 -11.82 -16.36 -21.39
N VAL A 690 -12.46 -17.03 -22.35
CA VAL A 690 -13.91 -17.25 -22.36
C VAL A 690 -14.18 -18.72 -22.07
N PHE A 691 -14.83 -19.00 -20.95
CA PHE A 691 -15.08 -20.34 -20.45
C PHE A 691 -16.44 -20.88 -20.96
N PRO A 692 -16.63 -22.20 -21.02
CA PRO A 692 -17.84 -22.80 -21.58
C PRO A 692 -19.10 -22.62 -20.73
N ASP A 693 -18.94 -22.34 -19.43
CA ASP A 693 -20.01 -22.19 -18.45
C ASP A 693 -19.54 -21.43 -17.19
N LEU A 694 -20.47 -21.07 -16.30
CA LEU A 694 -20.16 -20.32 -15.07
C LEU A 694 -19.29 -21.12 -14.10
N GLN A 695 -19.46 -22.44 -14.01
CA GLN A 695 -18.73 -23.26 -13.04
C GLN A 695 -17.24 -23.27 -13.35
N SER A 696 -16.90 -23.51 -14.62
CA SER A 696 -15.53 -23.50 -15.12
C SER A 696 -14.89 -22.12 -15.03
N ALA A 697 -15.62 -21.06 -15.41
CA ALA A 697 -15.17 -19.68 -15.26
C ALA A 697 -14.85 -19.34 -13.79
N ASN A 698 -15.80 -19.64 -12.89
CA ASN A 698 -15.74 -19.31 -11.48
C ASN A 698 -14.58 -20.03 -10.77
N ALA A 699 -14.48 -21.35 -10.97
CA ALA A 699 -13.41 -22.15 -10.39
C ALA A 699 -12.04 -21.70 -10.91
N ALA A 700 -11.91 -21.44 -12.21
CA ALA A 700 -10.64 -21.07 -12.81
C ALA A 700 -10.12 -19.72 -12.29
N TYR A 701 -10.95 -18.67 -12.23
CA TYR A 701 -10.45 -17.38 -11.74
C TYR A 701 -10.09 -17.45 -10.25
N GLN A 702 -10.93 -18.08 -9.42
CA GLN A 702 -10.68 -18.21 -7.98
C GLN A 702 -9.36 -18.93 -7.70
N LEU A 703 -9.10 -20.04 -8.37
CA LEU A 703 -7.83 -20.76 -8.21
C LEU A 703 -6.65 -19.95 -8.73
N ALA A 704 -6.78 -19.31 -9.89
CA ALA A 704 -5.70 -18.59 -10.55
C ALA A 704 -5.14 -17.46 -9.68
N TYR A 705 -5.96 -16.54 -9.15
CA TYR A 705 -5.43 -15.43 -8.35
C TYR A 705 -5.03 -15.86 -6.94
N ARG A 706 -5.76 -16.80 -6.31
CA ARG A 706 -5.46 -17.26 -4.94
C ARG A 706 -4.15 -18.02 -4.85
N LEU A 707 -3.83 -18.87 -5.82
CA LEU A 707 -2.62 -19.69 -5.81
C LEU A 707 -1.38 -18.95 -6.33
N SER A 708 -1.57 -17.94 -7.19
CA SER A 708 -0.46 -17.15 -7.74
C SER A 708 -0.01 -15.99 -6.84
N GLY A 709 -0.76 -15.70 -5.76
CA GLY A 709 -0.60 -14.45 -5.01
C GLY A 709 -0.98 -13.20 -5.81
N GLY A 710 -1.76 -13.38 -6.89
CA GLY A 710 -2.25 -12.30 -7.74
C GLY A 710 -3.48 -11.60 -7.16
N GLU A 711 -3.88 -10.50 -7.80
CA GLU A 711 -5.07 -9.74 -7.43
C GLU A 711 -6.18 -9.91 -8.48
N ALA A 712 -7.43 -9.78 -8.05
CA ALA A 712 -8.59 -9.85 -8.92
C ALA A 712 -9.39 -8.54 -8.80
N ILE A 713 -9.66 -7.90 -9.94
CA ILE A 713 -10.51 -6.72 -10.05
C ILE A 713 -11.82 -7.14 -10.69
N GLY A 714 -12.95 -6.78 -10.07
CA GLY A 714 -14.28 -7.03 -10.60
C GLY A 714 -15.26 -7.61 -9.57
N PRO A 715 -16.44 -8.06 -10.03
CA PRO A 715 -16.82 -8.19 -11.43
C PRO A 715 -17.12 -6.83 -12.08
N VAL A 716 -16.65 -6.62 -13.30
CA VAL A 716 -17.13 -5.56 -14.19
C VAL A 716 -18.32 -6.11 -14.94
N LEU A 717 -19.52 -5.56 -14.72
CA LEU A 717 -20.70 -5.97 -15.45
C LEU A 717 -20.74 -5.26 -16.80
N THR A 718 -20.86 -6.03 -17.87
CA THR A 718 -20.79 -5.57 -19.26
C THR A 718 -22.11 -5.82 -19.98
N GLY A 719 -22.38 -5.05 -21.04
CA GLY A 719 -23.60 -5.20 -21.87
C GLY A 719 -24.84 -4.45 -21.34
N MET A 720 -24.75 -3.79 -20.19
CA MET A 720 -25.83 -2.94 -19.66
C MET A 720 -26.03 -1.68 -20.50
N ARG A 721 -27.26 -1.16 -20.55
CA ARG A 721 -27.61 0.07 -21.27
C ARG A 721 -27.00 1.32 -20.66
N GLN A 722 -26.93 1.35 -19.34
CA GLN A 722 -26.29 2.40 -18.57
C GLN A 722 -25.40 1.76 -17.49
N PRO A 723 -24.40 2.49 -16.97
CA PRO A 723 -23.40 1.92 -16.07
C PRO A 723 -24.00 1.39 -14.77
N VAL A 724 -23.79 0.08 -14.54
CA VAL A 724 -24.17 -0.61 -13.31
C VAL A 724 -23.10 -1.63 -13.00
N HIS A 725 -22.57 -1.61 -11.77
CA HIS A 725 -21.63 -2.61 -11.31
C HIS A 725 -22.13 -3.26 -10.03
N VAL A 726 -22.02 -4.58 -9.98
CA VAL A 726 -22.46 -5.38 -8.84
C VAL A 726 -21.23 -5.90 -8.13
N LEU A 727 -21.10 -5.63 -6.84
CA LEU A 727 -20.02 -6.09 -6.01
C LEU A 727 -20.30 -7.50 -5.48
N GLN A 728 -19.25 -8.22 -5.11
CA GLN A 728 -19.40 -9.49 -4.41
C GLN A 728 -19.75 -9.26 -2.94
N HIS A 729 -20.51 -10.21 -2.39
CA HIS A 729 -20.73 -10.25 -0.95
C HIS A 729 -19.40 -10.33 -0.21
N GLY A 730 -19.18 -9.44 0.75
CA GLY A 730 -17.90 -9.34 1.46
C GLY A 730 -16.86 -8.45 0.79
N ALA A 731 -17.22 -7.69 -0.25
CA ALA A 731 -16.37 -6.65 -0.83
C ALA A 731 -15.74 -5.74 0.24
N GLU A 732 -14.48 -5.37 0.04
CA GLU A 732 -13.76 -4.43 0.88
C GLU A 732 -13.93 -3.00 0.35
N VAL A 733 -13.58 -1.99 1.18
CA VAL A 733 -13.69 -0.56 0.80
C VAL A 733 -13.00 -0.28 -0.54
N LYS A 734 -11.82 -0.88 -0.77
CA LYS A 734 -11.07 -0.74 -2.02
C LYS A 734 -11.85 -1.25 -3.25
N ASP A 735 -12.64 -2.29 -3.09
CA ASP A 735 -13.42 -2.89 -4.19
C ASP A 735 -14.61 -1.99 -4.54
N ILE A 736 -15.20 -1.32 -3.54
CA ILE A 736 -16.27 -0.33 -3.72
C ILE A 736 -15.74 0.91 -4.46
N VAL A 737 -14.61 1.46 -4.01
CA VAL A 737 -13.95 2.62 -4.64
C VAL A 737 -13.60 2.30 -6.09
N LEU A 738 -13.04 1.11 -6.35
CA LEU A 738 -12.71 0.67 -7.70
C LEU A 738 -13.95 0.47 -8.57
N GLY A 739 -14.98 -0.19 -8.03
CA GLY A 739 -16.27 -0.34 -8.72
C GLY A 739 -16.86 1.00 -9.11
N ALA A 740 -16.79 2.00 -8.23
CA ALA A 740 -17.21 3.36 -8.52
C ALA A 740 -16.35 4.04 -9.60
N ALA A 741 -15.03 3.90 -9.55
CA ALA A 741 -14.14 4.48 -10.55
C ALA A 741 -14.41 3.91 -11.96
N ILE A 742 -14.62 2.59 -12.06
CA ILE A 742 -15.01 1.92 -13.31
C ILE A 742 -16.37 2.44 -13.78
N ALA A 743 -17.34 2.54 -12.86
CA ALA A 743 -18.69 3.04 -13.15
C ALA A 743 -18.68 4.48 -13.72
N VAL A 744 -17.83 5.35 -13.15
CA VAL A 744 -17.63 6.73 -13.64
C VAL A 744 -17.04 6.72 -15.04
N VAL A 745 -16.00 5.92 -15.28
CA VAL A 745 -15.37 5.82 -16.62
C VAL A 745 -16.37 5.32 -17.66
N ASP A 746 -17.23 4.36 -17.30
CA ASP A 746 -18.29 3.88 -18.18
C ASP A 746 -19.35 4.96 -18.44
N ALA A 747 -19.71 5.75 -17.41
CA ALA A 747 -20.64 6.87 -17.53
C ALA A 747 -20.10 8.04 -18.37
N GLN A 748 -18.79 8.28 -18.37
CA GLN A 748 -18.16 9.32 -19.20
C GLN A 748 -18.25 9.03 -20.70
N LYS A 749 -18.24 7.74 -21.09
CA LYS A 749 -18.32 7.33 -22.50
C LYS A 749 -19.75 7.11 -23.00
N SER A 750 -20.68 6.94 -22.07
CA SER A 750 -22.10 6.70 -22.37
C SER A 750 -22.83 8.02 -22.59
N GLU A 751 -22.47 8.80 -23.62
CA GLU A 751 -23.32 9.88 -24.15
C GLU A 751 -24.40 9.30 -25.08
N ILE A 752 -25.15 8.32 -24.58
CA ILE A 752 -26.40 7.87 -25.22
C ILE A 752 -27.48 8.89 -24.79
N PRO A 753 -28.31 9.42 -25.70
CA PRO A 753 -29.39 10.35 -25.35
C PRO A 753 -30.19 9.80 -24.16
N LYS A 754 -30.34 10.62 -23.11
CA LYS A 754 -31.13 10.23 -21.93
C LYS A 754 -32.52 9.84 -22.41
N VAL A 755 -33.12 8.76 -21.88
CA VAL A 755 -34.46 8.28 -22.30
C VAL A 755 -35.53 9.39 -22.22
N ALA A 756 -35.32 10.40 -21.37
CA ALA A 756 -36.14 11.60 -21.30
C ALA A 756 -36.25 12.39 -22.63
N GLU A 757 -35.28 12.28 -23.53
CA GLU A 757 -35.31 12.91 -24.87
C GLU A 757 -36.05 12.04 -25.92
N LEU A 758 -36.23 10.75 -25.66
CA LEU A 758 -36.86 9.80 -26.59
C LEU A 758 -38.37 9.58 -26.33
N GLU A 759 -38.86 9.90 -25.12
CA GLU A 759 -40.29 9.80 -24.77
C GLU A 759 -41.09 11.10 -24.99
N ALA A 760 -40.48 12.15 -25.56
CA ALA A 760 -41.21 13.31 -26.07
C ALA A 760 -41.93 12.95 -27.39
N VAL A 761 -43.10 12.31 -27.28
CA VAL A 761 -44.04 12.12 -28.40
C VAL A 761 -45.11 13.24 -28.34
N PRO A 762 -45.58 13.78 -29.48
CA PRO A 762 -46.44 14.95 -29.53
C PRO A 762 -47.82 14.70 -28.90
N VAL A 763 -48.44 15.80 -28.49
CA VAL A 763 -49.83 15.94 -27.98
C VAL A 763 -50.84 15.19 -28.85
#